data_AF-A0A9J9LFU5-F1
#
_entry.id   AF-A0A9J9LFU5-F1
#
_cell.length_a   1.000
_cell.length_b   1.000
_cell.length_c   1.000
_cell.angle_alpha   90.00
_cell.angle_beta   90.00
_cell.angle_gamma   90.00
#
_symmetry.space_group_name_H-M   'P 1'
#
loop_
_entity.id
_entity.type
_entity.pdbx_description
1 polymer ?
#
loop_
_entity_poly.entity_id
_entity_poly.type
_entity_poly.pdbx_seq_one_letter_code
_entity_poly.pdbx_strand_id
1 'polypeptide(L)'
;MATQKPFADGPAVAVADLPPAFDAGYYLSANPDLAIAADVAADHYAATGRAEGRIASPLALRENLIGLIADGRSVLEIGPFCRPLLRGPNIAYLDVLDAAQLRARAVEVGADPAGCPAHIDYVGGLEQVRRRFDAVISSHAIEHQPDLIHHLQQIERILRADGLFCLIVPDKRYCFDHHIAESTIADVIEAHREQRRRHSLASVIEHHALTTHNDPRLHWAGDHGPAVRADRVAQVEKAMRSHDFNPGRYIDVHAWYFTPDSFRTTIETLTELGLIGLELAGVYDTAHGRNEFCAVLRLGAAARARVREARDEGGVLFLQTADAEHYAPMLAITAAGVREYCRRHGFGYESFLGVKRGFHPWQATFNRIPMLEELVARGFTGWAVYLDADAYIQDLDFDLTAYLADKGDRAAIFATSGVTGEHWDVNAGVALINLGHPLGRELVARWSAVFAAHSDETLRGAVEWMGAGNDQDLLHKILERDEAIARAVLVEPMSLLNGPDARFIRQQLRTLGPTLEARTDALAEAVSLALRRGGNMRSALMTDADQRWAARFAHPEGRIPELVEAPVPDPLPAVAARIAAAWSAAGGGDAGWPAYQQALADGLRANDAATVAAELAGLGRSQAAQGFLGGARQHARARDRGFARRLAGWTYDKLVSLAEAVGVLPLENPENGRWGENALTDPAELFAGVEAALGADLAPPASVGGHLGIAVGRGIVLHMRMLDAIHAAWRLRQLADTAGLGNDARIAEIDGGAGLTAYYALRLGLTRYRLFDTPTMNAIQAYLLAGAGPLQPEPLVAFAAQPPGSIDILFNADTLPGMEQAAAVAHLRDAARIGIRHVFSINHEAAAPGQAPVSDLLREAGGYRLAARHRHWLRAGYVEEHYLLV
;
A
#
# COMPACT_ATOMS: atom_id res chain seq x y z
N MET A 1 32.01 23.89 6.06
CA MET A 1 31.44 25.23 6.32
C MET A 1 31.39 26.01 5.00
N ALA A 2 30.21 26.03 4.39
CA ALA A 2 29.68 27.10 3.54
C ALA A 2 28.17 26.81 3.52
N THR A 3 27.41 27.62 4.25
CA THR A 3 25.98 27.44 4.53
C THR A 3 25.16 27.62 3.25
N GLN A 4 24.55 26.54 2.76
CA GLN A 4 23.48 26.59 1.77
C GLN A 4 22.27 27.29 2.40
N LYS A 5 21.82 28.39 1.78
CA LYS A 5 20.47 28.93 2.00
C LYS A 5 19.52 28.16 1.08
N PRO A 6 18.50 27.47 1.59
CA PRO A 6 17.40 26.96 0.78
C PRO A 6 16.68 28.15 0.11
N PHE A 7 16.17 27.95 -1.11
CA PHE A 7 15.12 28.82 -1.63
C PHE A 7 13.98 28.82 -0.61
N ALA A 8 13.62 30.02 -0.13
CA ALA A 8 12.54 30.19 0.83
C ALA A 8 11.22 29.65 0.25
N ASP A 9 10.36 29.11 1.12
CA ASP A 9 9.00 28.69 0.83
C ASP A 9 8.20 29.86 0.22
N GLY A 10 8.24 29.97 -1.10
CA GLY A 10 7.45 30.89 -1.90
C GLY A 10 6.37 30.14 -2.67
N PRO A 11 5.27 30.81 -3.07
CA PRO A 11 4.24 30.19 -3.91
C PRO A 11 4.85 29.67 -5.22
N ALA A 12 4.25 28.63 -5.79
CA ALA A 12 4.69 28.00 -7.03
C ALA A 12 4.98 29.06 -8.12
N VAL A 13 6.21 29.03 -8.64
CA VAL A 13 6.70 29.94 -9.68
C VAL A 13 5.84 29.79 -10.94
N ALA A 14 5.23 30.88 -11.41
CA ALA A 14 4.46 30.86 -12.64
C ALA A 14 5.39 30.67 -13.85
N VAL A 15 4.87 30.10 -14.95
CA VAL A 15 5.64 29.79 -16.19
C VAL A 15 6.31 31.02 -16.84
N ALA A 16 5.92 32.24 -16.44
CA ALA A 16 6.52 33.49 -16.89
C ALA A 16 7.81 33.88 -16.13
N ASP A 17 8.17 33.17 -15.06
CA ASP A 17 9.18 33.58 -14.08
C ASP A 17 10.43 32.67 -14.06
N LEU A 18 10.72 31.94 -15.14
CA LEU A 18 11.97 31.16 -15.20
C LEU A 18 13.19 32.08 -15.24
N PRO A 19 14.26 31.79 -14.47
CA PRO A 19 15.50 32.55 -14.53
C PRO A 19 16.05 32.62 -15.96
N PRO A 20 16.55 33.79 -16.41
CA PRO A 20 17.16 33.90 -17.72
C PRO A 20 18.42 33.01 -17.83
N ALA A 21 18.85 32.72 -19.06
CA ALA A 21 20.10 31.99 -19.31
C ALA A 21 21.33 32.71 -18.74
N PHE A 22 21.27 34.04 -18.64
CA PHE A 22 22.23 34.87 -17.95
C PHE A 22 21.52 35.82 -16.97
N ASP A 23 21.84 35.70 -15.69
CA ASP A 23 21.43 36.60 -14.61
C ASP A 23 22.68 37.25 -14.01
N ALA A 24 22.83 38.56 -14.17
CA ALA A 24 24.02 39.28 -13.73
C ALA A 24 24.26 39.19 -12.21
N GLY A 25 23.18 39.23 -11.41
CA GLY A 25 23.27 39.15 -9.96
C GLY A 25 23.70 37.76 -9.52
N TYR A 26 23.10 36.73 -10.11
CA TYR A 26 23.47 35.34 -9.86
C TYR A 26 24.90 35.04 -10.32
N TYR A 27 25.28 35.50 -11.51
CA TYR A 27 26.62 35.32 -12.08
C TYR A 27 27.72 35.84 -11.17
N LEU A 28 27.59 37.06 -10.65
CA LEU A 28 28.57 37.62 -9.71
C LEU A 28 28.56 36.87 -8.37
N SER A 29 27.37 36.46 -7.90
CA SER A 29 27.26 35.72 -6.63
C SER A 29 27.88 34.32 -6.70
N ALA A 30 27.76 33.65 -7.84
CA ALA A 30 28.25 32.30 -8.08
C ALA A 30 29.74 32.26 -8.42
N ASN A 31 30.31 33.38 -8.87
CA ASN A 31 31.71 33.53 -9.27
C ASN A 31 32.37 34.68 -8.49
N PRO A 32 32.55 34.54 -7.16
CA PRO A 32 33.00 35.62 -6.28
C PRO A 32 34.45 36.06 -6.54
N ASP A 33 35.21 35.31 -7.33
CA ASP A 33 36.54 35.67 -7.80
C ASP A 33 36.54 36.74 -8.90
N LEU A 34 35.40 36.97 -9.56
CA LEU A 34 35.25 38.02 -10.57
C LEU A 34 35.17 39.38 -9.89
N ALA A 35 36.29 40.10 -9.86
CA ALA A 35 36.37 41.49 -9.40
C ALA A 35 35.85 42.49 -10.46
N ILE A 36 34.65 42.25 -11.00
CA ILE A 36 34.02 43.06 -12.06
C ILE A 36 32.69 43.65 -11.58
N ALA A 37 32.27 44.77 -12.16
CA ALA A 37 30.99 45.39 -11.85
C ALA A 37 29.82 44.68 -12.57
N ALA A 38 28.60 44.83 -12.04
CA ALA A 38 27.41 44.14 -12.57
C ALA A 38 27.03 44.55 -14.00
N ASP A 39 27.34 45.78 -14.40
CA ASP A 39 27.08 46.33 -15.73
C ASP A 39 28.00 45.76 -16.82
N VAL A 40 29.17 45.22 -16.46
CA VAL A 40 30.10 44.55 -17.38
C VAL A 40 30.04 43.01 -17.32
N ALA A 41 29.21 42.45 -16.43
CA ALA A 41 29.13 41.01 -16.20
C ALA A 41 28.69 40.23 -17.44
N ALA A 42 27.75 40.79 -18.22
CA ALA A 42 27.26 40.17 -19.45
C ALA A 42 28.36 40.10 -20.52
N ASP A 43 29.12 41.19 -20.70
CA ASP A 43 30.23 41.24 -21.64
C ASP A 43 31.35 40.27 -21.25
N HIS A 44 31.69 40.20 -19.96
CA HIS A 44 32.65 39.23 -19.46
C HIS A 44 32.20 37.78 -19.71
N TYR A 45 30.93 37.47 -19.41
CA TYR A 45 30.38 36.15 -19.67
C TYR A 45 30.45 35.79 -21.16
N ALA A 46 30.03 36.69 -22.04
CA ALA A 46 30.08 36.47 -23.48
C ALA A 46 31.51 36.31 -24.02
N ALA A 47 32.47 37.11 -23.52
CA ALA A 47 33.83 37.12 -24.01
C ALA A 47 34.67 35.92 -23.56
N THR A 48 34.57 35.54 -22.27
CA THR A 48 35.43 34.50 -21.67
C THR A 48 34.68 33.60 -20.70
N GLY A 49 33.79 34.15 -19.86
CA GLY A 49 33.17 33.41 -18.77
C GLY A 49 32.35 32.18 -19.21
N ARG A 50 31.67 32.27 -20.34
CA ARG A 50 30.92 31.14 -20.93
C ARG A 50 31.84 30.00 -21.34
N ALA A 51 32.96 30.32 -21.99
CA ALA A 51 33.96 29.34 -22.40
C ALA A 51 34.70 28.72 -21.19
N GLU A 52 34.84 29.47 -20.09
CA GLU A 52 35.36 28.98 -18.81
C GLU A 52 34.37 28.10 -18.03
N GLY A 53 33.10 27.99 -18.46
CA GLY A 53 32.07 27.25 -17.73
C GLY A 53 31.57 27.95 -16.47
N ARG A 54 31.65 29.29 -16.42
CA ARG A 54 31.16 30.09 -15.29
C ARG A 54 29.65 29.99 -15.18
N ILE A 55 29.14 29.81 -13.97
CA ILE A 55 27.71 29.61 -13.74
C ILE A 55 26.99 30.97 -13.87
N ALA A 56 26.15 31.12 -14.90
CA ALA A 56 25.41 32.35 -15.21
C ALA A 56 23.94 32.35 -14.80
N SER A 57 23.39 31.20 -14.43
CA SER A 57 22.00 31.05 -14.04
C SER A 57 21.87 29.89 -13.06
N PRO A 58 20.95 29.94 -12.08
CA PRO A 58 20.73 28.82 -11.16
C PRO A 58 20.38 27.54 -11.89
N LEU A 59 19.64 27.61 -13.00
CA LEU A 59 19.20 26.44 -13.75
C LEU A 59 20.30 25.81 -14.62
N ALA A 60 21.52 26.35 -14.63
CA ALA A 60 22.71 25.68 -15.20
C ALA A 60 23.14 24.45 -14.37
N LEU A 61 22.64 24.32 -13.14
CA LEU A 61 22.93 23.20 -12.25
C LEU A 61 21.73 22.24 -12.20
N ARG A 62 21.98 20.95 -12.45
CA ARG A 62 20.93 19.91 -12.45
C ARG A 62 20.11 19.91 -11.16
N GLU A 63 20.75 20.19 -10.02
CA GLU A 63 20.10 20.10 -8.70
C GLU A 63 19.01 21.18 -8.56
N ASN A 64 19.24 22.36 -9.14
CA ASN A 64 18.28 23.45 -9.14
C ASN A 64 17.17 23.20 -10.17
N LEU A 65 17.48 22.58 -11.31
CA LEU A 65 16.47 22.15 -12.28
C LEU A 65 15.51 21.11 -11.69
N ILE A 66 16.05 20.14 -10.93
CA ILE A 66 15.22 19.16 -10.20
C ILE A 66 14.37 19.88 -9.14
N GLY A 67 14.97 20.82 -8.39
CA GLY A 67 14.27 21.63 -7.38
C GLY A 67 13.11 22.44 -7.94
N LEU A 68 13.19 22.92 -9.19
CA LEU A 68 12.13 23.67 -9.87
C LEU A 68 10.80 22.91 -9.96
N ILE A 69 10.86 21.58 -10.04
CA ILE A 69 9.69 20.71 -10.25
C ILE A 69 9.43 19.75 -9.07
N ALA A 70 10.17 19.91 -7.97
CA ALA A 70 10.05 19.12 -6.75
C ALA A 70 9.07 19.75 -5.72
N ASP A 71 8.01 20.39 -6.19
CA ASP A 71 7.03 21.14 -5.37
C ASP A 71 5.70 20.39 -5.15
N GLY A 72 5.70 19.07 -5.41
CA GLY A 72 4.51 18.23 -5.31
C GLY A 72 3.61 18.22 -6.54
N ARG A 73 3.96 18.91 -7.63
CA ARG A 73 3.25 18.82 -8.92
C ARG A 73 3.32 17.41 -9.54
N SER A 74 2.49 17.14 -10.54
CA SER A 74 2.56 15.86 -11.26
C SER A 74 3.74 15.83 -12.25
N VAL A 75 4.66 14.88 -12.07
CA VAL A 75 5.88 14.76 -12.89
C VAL A 75 5.99 13.39 -13.54
N LEU A 76 6.40 13.33 -14.81
CA LEU A 76 6.90 12.11 -15.45
C LEU A 76 8.43 12.17 -15.52
N GLU A 77 9.12 11.20 -14.96
CA GLU A 77 10.55 11.00 -15.15
C GLU A 77 10.81 9.94 -16.22
N ILE A 78 11.58 10.29 -17.25
CA ILE A 78 11.97 9.41 -18.37
C ILE A 78 13.38 8.90 -18.13
N GLY A 79 13.53 7.57 -18.07
CA GLY A 79 14.80 6.87 -17.91
C GLY A 79 15.42 6.98 -16.52
N PRO A 80 14.70 6.66 -15.42
CA PRO A 80 15.26 6.78 -14.06
C PRO A 80 16.39 5.78 -13.77
N PHE A 81 16.50 4.70 -14.55
CA PHE A 81 17.37 3.54 -14.32
C PHE A 81 17.52 3.19 -12.84
N CYS A 82 18.72 3.37 -12.26
CA CYS A 82 18.99 3.09 -10.85
C CYS A 82 19.34 4.32 -10.01
N ARG A 83 18.99 5.52 -10.51
CA ARG A 83 19.19 6.80 -9.81
C ARG A 83 18.05 7.77 -10.17
N PRO A 84 16.80 7.49 -9.77
CA PRO A 84 15.69 8.39 -10.04
C PRO A 84 15.96 9.77 -9.42
N LEU A 85 15.67 10.81 -10.19
CA LEU A 85 15.89 12.21 -9.81
C LEU A 85 14.86 12.70 -8.82
N LEU A 86 13.62 12.23 -8.95
CA LEU A 86 12.51 12.61 -8.08
C LEU A 86 11.88 11.36 -7.48
N ARG A 87 11.34 11.48 -6.26
CA ARG A 87 10.57 10.44 -5.60
C ARG A 87 9.38 11.08 -4.90
N GLY A 88 8.21 10.46 -5.00
CA GLY A 88 7.01 10.94 -4.34
C GLY A 88 5.73 10.40 -4.98
N PRO A 89 4.57 10.59 -4.35
CA PRO A 89 3.30 10.03 -4.82
C PRO A 89 2.80 10.63 -6.15
N ASN A 90 3.32 11.79 -6.56
CA ASN A 90 2.96 12.48 -7.79
C ASN A 90 3.97 12.28 -8.93
N ILE A 91 5.02 11.48 -8.70
CA ILE A 91 6.06 11.16 -9.68
C ILE A 91 5.70 9.82 -10.34
N ALA A 92 5.65 9.81 -11.66
CA ALA A 92 5.56 8.58 -12.45
C ALA A 92 6.86 8.34 -13.21
N TYR A 93 7.19 7.08 -13.47
CA TYR A 93 8.40 6.68 -14.17
C TYR A 93 8.09 6.02 -15.52
N LEU A 94 8.83 6.40 -16.55
CA LEU A 94 8.86 5.71 -17.83
C LEU A 94 10.26 5.19 -18.10
N ASP A 95 10.37 3.90 -18.43
CA ASP A 95 11.61 3.28 -18.82
C ASP A 95 11.34 2.19 -19.88
N VAL A 96 12.36 1.86 -20.70
CA VAL A 96 12.26 0.78 -21.70
C VAL A 96 12.11 -0.58 -21.01
N LEU A 97 12.64 -0.72 -19.80
CA LEU A 97 12.61 -1.92 -18.98
C LEU A 97 11.67 -1.76 -17.78
N ASP A 98 11.00 -2.84 -17.37
CA ASP A 98 10.28 -2.85 -16.10
C ASP A 98 11.25 -2.82 -14.89
N ALA A 99 10.71 -2.60 -13.70
CA ALA A 99 11.54 -2.48 -12.49
C ALA A 99 12.38 -3.74 -12.19
N ALA A 100 11.90 -4.95 -12.53
CA ALA A 100 12.65 -6.19 -12.33
C ALA A 100 13.78 -6.32 -13.37
N GLN A 101 13.51 -5.96 -14.62
CA GLN A 101 14.47 -5.92 -15.70
C GLN A 101 15.55 -4.86 -15.48
N LEU A 102 15.20 -3.68 -14.96
CA LEU A 102 16.18 -2.66 -14.56
C LEU A 102 17.10 -3.17 -13.44
N ARG A 103 16.55 -3.86 -12.43
CA ARG A 103 17.36 -4.48 -11.36
C ARG A 103 18.29 -5.56 -11.91
N ALA A 104 17.81 -6.40 -12.82
CA ALA A 104 18.67 -7.39 -13.48
C ALA A 104 19.79 -6.72 -14.28
N ARG A 105 19.46 -5.68 -15.04
CA ARG A 105 20.42 -4.89 -15.81
C ARG A 105 21.43 -4.19 -14.90
N ALA A 106 21.00 -3.69 -13.74
CA ALA A 106 21.87 -3.07 -12.74
C ALA A 106 22.96 -4.03 -12.29
N VAL A 107 22.61 -5.29 -11.98
CA VAL A 107 23.58 -6.35 -11.65
C VAL A 107 24.56 -6.57 -12.80
N GLU A 108 24.07 -6.68 -14.04
CA GLU A 108 24.93 -6.90 -15.21
C GLU A 108 25.97 -5.80 -15.43
N VAL A 109 25.58 -4.54 -15.18
CA VAL A 109 26.45 -3.37 -15.39
C VAL A 109 27.21 -2.93 -14.14
N GLY A 110 27.09 -3.67 -13.04
CA GLY A 110 27.74 -3.35 -11.77
C GLY A 110 27.18 -2.12 -11.04
N ALA A 111 25.95 -1.71 -11.35
CA ALA A 111 25.21 -0.71 -10.61
C ALA A 111 24.45 -1.36 -9.43
N ASP A 112 24.16 -0.59 -8.39
CA ASP A 112 23.38 -1.06 -7.24
C ASP A 112 21.89 -1.25 -7.63
N PRO A 113 21.37 -2.49 -7.63
CA PRO A 113 19.96 -2.75 -7.97
C PRO A 113 18.99 -2.10 -6.97
N ALA A 114 19.42 -1.79 -5.75
CA ALA A 114 18.59 -1.08 -4.76
C ALA A 114 18.31 0.38 -5.17
N GLY A 115 19.13 0.95 -6.07
CA GLY A 115 18.93 2.29 -6.59
C GLY A 115 17.73 2.44 -7.53
N CYS A 116 17.31 1.35 -8.18
CA CYS A 116 16.24 1.38 -9.17
C CYS A 116 14.86 1.65 -8.53
N PRO A 117 13.94 2.36 -9.22
CA PRO A 117 12.60 2.58 -8.73
C PRO A 117 11.91 1.28 -8.31
N ALA A 118 11.08 1.35 -7.28
CA ALA A 118 10.31 0.19 -6.81
C ALA A 118 9.39 -0.35 -7.92
N HIS A 119 8.84 0.55 -8.75
CA HIS A 119 8.01 0.26 -9.91
C HIS A 119 8.34 1.23 -11.07
N ILE A 120 7.98 0.84 -12.28
CA ILE A 120 7.97 1.69 -13.48
C ILE A 120 6.51 1.76 -13.95
N ASP A 121 5.94 2.97 -14.05
CA ASP A 121 4.53 3.18 -14.40
C ASP A 121 4.24 2.91 -15.88
N TYR A 122 5.21 3.18 -16.75
CA TYR A 122 5.09 3.02 -18.20
C TYR A 122 6.33 2.30 -18.74
N VAL A 123 6.16 1.09 -19.29
CA VAL A 123 7.27 0.24 -19.73
C VAL A 123 7.34 0.19 -21.25
N GLY A 124 8.36 0.77 -21.87
CA GLY A 124 8.52 0.86 -23.32
C GLY A 124 8.72 2.30 -23.76
N GLY A 125 7.75 2.86 -24.48
CA GLY A 125 7.81 4.23 -25.01
C GLY A 125 6.64 5.13 -24.58
N LEU A 126 6.75 6.40 -24.94
CA LEU A 126 5.78 7.45 -24.56
C LEU A 126 4.38 7.24 -25.15
N GLU A 127 4.20 6.36 -26.13
CA GLU A 127 2.90 6.01 -26.71
C GLU A 127 1.90 5.42 -25.69
N GLN A 128 2.42 4.86 -24.60
CA GLN A 128 1.60 4.27 -23.52
C GLN A 128 1.04 5.34 -22.57
N VAL A 129 1.67 6.50 -22.53
CA VAL A 129 1.33 7.57 -21.60
C VAL A 129 0.11 8.33 -22.12
N ARG A 130 -1.08 8.09 -21.56
CA ARG A 130 -2.31 8.79 -21.97
C ARG A 130 -2.64 10.03 -21.13
N ARG A 131 -2.14 10.10 -19.89
CA ARG A 131 -2.35 11.24 -19.00
C ARG A 131 -1.44 12.42 -19.35
N ARG A 132 -1.84 13.63 -18.94
CA ARG A 132 -1.01 14.85 -19.05
C ARG A 132 -0.38 15.24 -17.72
N PHE A 133 0.81 15.82 -17.76
CA PHE A 133 1.65 16.15 -16.60
C PHE A 133 1.93 17.66 -16.47
N ASP A 134 2.13 18.12 -15.24
CA ASP A 134 2.57 19.49 -14.93
C ASP A 134 4.07 19.66 -15.23
N ALA A 135 4.86 18.58 -15.15
CA ALA A 135 6.20 18.55 -15.69
C ALA A 135 6.58 17.16 -16.24
N VAL A 136 7.51 17.15 -17.19
CA VAL A 136 8.24 15.96 -17.61
C VAL A 136 9.72 16.25 -17.43
N ILE A 137 10.49 15.31 -16.88
CA ILE A 137 11.93 15.42 -16.77
C ILE A 137 12.61 14.25 -17.47
N SER A 138 13.65 14.56 -18.24
CA SER A 138 14.47 13.59 -18.94
C SER A 138 15.94 13.90 -18.69
N SER A 139 16.69 12.89 -18.27
CA SER A 139 18.10 13.02 -17.91
C SER A 139 18.89 11.92 -18.59
N HIS A 140 19.76 12.30 -19.52
CA HIS A 140 20.56 11.37 -20.31
C HIS A 140 19.68 10.30 -20.99
N ALA A 141 18.68 10.77 -21.75
CA ALA A 141 17.74 9.90 -22.45
C ALA A 141 17.34 10.42 -23.84
N ILE A 142 17.40 11.74 -24.09
CA ILE A 142 17.04 12.28 -25.41
C ILE A 142 18.02 11.84 -26.50
N GLU A 143 19.30 11.74 -26.15
CA GLU A 143 20.38 11.27 -27.01
C GLU A 143 20.20 9.81 -27.42
N HIS A 144 19.42 9.02 -26.67
CA HIS A 144 19.09 7.63 -27.00
C HIS A 144 17.86 7.49 -27.92
N GLN A 145 17.18 8.58 -28.29
CA GLN A 145 15.95 8.49 -29.08
C GLN A 145 16.27 8.30 -30.58
N PRO A 146 15.76 7.27 -31.29
CA PRO A 146 16.05 7.12 -32.72
C PRO A 146 15.40 8.19 -33.62
N ASP A 147 14.27 8.76 -33.19
CA ASP A 147 13.55 9.85 -33.86
C ASP A 147 13.22 10.94 -32.84
N LEU A 148 14.04 12.00 -32.84
CA LEU A 148 13.93 13.10 -31.88
C LEU A 148 12.64 13.91 -32.07
N ILE A 149 12.20 14.13 -33.31
CA ILE A 149 10.98 14.91 -33.59
C ILE A 149 9.76 14.16 -33.06
N HIS A 150 9.67 12.85 -33.33
CA HIS A 150 8.56 12.05 -32.82
C HIS A 150 8.54 12.03 -31.29
N HIS A 151 9.70 11.88 -30.65
CA HIS A 151 9.79 11.96 -29.19
C HIS A 151 9.25 13.29 -28.65
N LEU A 152 9.67 14.43 -29.24
CA LEU A 152 9.19 15.76 -28.84
C LEU A 152 7.69 15.96 -29.09
N GLN A 153 7.14 15.42 -30.18
CA GLN A 153 5.69 15.42 -30.43
C GLN A 153 4.92 14.60 -29.38
N GLN A 154 5.50 13.47 -28.93
CA GLN A 154 4.91 12.69 -27.83
C GLN A 154 4.94 13.49 -26.52
N ILE A 155 5.99 14.26 -26.25
CA ILE A 155 6.05 15.18 -25.11
C ILE A 155 4.97 16.26 -25.20
N GLU A 156 4.79 16.92 -26.36
CA GLU A 156 3.71 17.90 -26.59
C GLU A 156 2.33 17.32 -26.20
N ARG A 157 2.08 16.07 -26.56
CA ARG A 157 0.82 15.37 -26.28
C ARG A 157 0.57 15.14 -24.79
N ILE A 158 1.62 14.95 -23.99
CA ILE A 158 1.51 14.61 -22.56
C ILE A 158 1.78 15.79 -21.61
N LEU A 159 2.09 16.97 -22.13
CA LEU A 159 2.18 18.17 -21.29
C LEU A 159 0.80 18.78 -21.06
N ARG A 160 0.58 19.34 -19.87
CA ARG A 160 -0.51 20.30 -19.63
C ARG A 160 -0.18 21.64 -20.28
N ALA A 161 -1.20 22.50 -20.40
CA ALA A 161 -1.10 23.82 -21.03
C ALA A 161 0.11 24.64 -20.51
N ASP A 162 0.31 24.62 -19.20
CA ASP A 162 1.40 25.33 -18.50
C ASP A 162 2.51 24.38 -18.03
N GLY A 163 2.59 23.18 -18.62
CA GLY A 163 3.56 22.17 -18.25
C GLY A 163 4.98 22.47 -18.73
N LEU A 164 5.97 21.97 -17.99
CA LEU A 164 7.40 22.13 -18.30
C LEU A 164 8.02 20.80 -18.73
N PHE A 165 8.83 20.81 -19.79
CA PHE A 165 9.72 19.71 -20.12
C PHE A 165 11.16 20.08 -19.76
N CYS A 166 11.67 19.50 -18.69
CA CYS A 166 13.00 19.75 -18.13
C CYS A 166 13.99 18.70 -18.65
N LEU A 167 15.13 19.15 -19.16
CA LEU A 167 16.13 18.32 -19.82
C LEU A 167 17.49 18.49 -19.15
N ILE A 168 18.15 17.36 -18.91
CA ILE A 168 19.56 17.27 -18.55
C ILE A 168 20.24 16.49 -19.69
N VAL A 169 21.02 17.19 -20.51
CA VAL A 169 21.54 16.69 -21.78
C VAL A 169 23.06 16.60 -21.71
N PRO A 170 23.69 15.50 -22.18
CA PRO A 170 25.13 15.45 -22.33
C PRO A 170 25.64 16.58 -23.22
N ASP A 171 26.61 17.36 -22.74
CA ASP A 171 27.40 18.22 -23.60
C ASP A 171 28.52 17.39 -24.21
N LYS A 172 28.43 17.15 -25.52
CA LYS A 172 29.41 16.33 -26.23
C LYS A 172 30.84 16.80 -25.99
N ARG A 173 31.09 18.08 -25.74
CA ARG A 173 32.44 18.64 -25.53
C ARG A 173 33.12 18.06 -24.29
N TYR A 174 32.35 17.61 -23.31
CA TYR A 174 32.83 17.26 -21.97
C TYR A 174 32.43 15.84 -21.54
N CYS A 175 31.95 15.01 -22.47
CA CYS A 175 31.66 13.59 -22.26
C CYS A 175 32.42 12.71 -23.26
N PHE A 176 32.17 11.40 -23.20
CA PHE A 176 32.80 10.43 -24.10
C PHE A 176 32.49 10.67 -25.60
N ASP A 177 31.50 11.50 -25.95
CA ASP A 177 31.14 11.83 -27.35
C ASP A 177 32.03 12.94 -27.96
N HIS A 178 33.07 13.39 -27.26
CA HIS A 178 33.89 14.55 -27.64
C HIS A 178 34.33 14.56 -29.12
N HIS A 179 34.79 13.43 -29.64
CA HIS A 179 35.30 13.32 -31.01
C HIS A 179 34.22 13.06 -32.08
N ILE A 180 32.97 12.83 -31.69
CA ILE A 180 31.85 12.66 -32.62
C ILE A 180 31.41 14.04 -33.12
N ALA A 181 30.92 14.14 -34.37
CA ALA A 181 30.44 15.42 -34.91
C ALA A 181 29.13 15.85 -34.21
N GLU A 182 28.88 17.16 -34.17
CA GLU A 182 27.57 17.67 -33.71
C GLU A 182 26.45 17.20 -34.65
N SER A 183 25.33 16.78 -34.07
CA SER A 183 24.15 16.41 -34.86
C SER A 183 23.58 17.64 -35.57
N THR A 184 23.29 17.49 -36.86
CA THR A 184 22.73 18.57 -37.68
C THR A 184 21.21 18.49 -37.72
N ILE A 185 20.57 19.59 -38.11
CA ILE A 185 19.12 19.60 -38.39
C ILE A 185 18.75 18.62 -39.52
N ALA A 186 19.66 18.38 -40.47
CA ALA A 186 19.43 17.43 -41.56
C ALA A 186 19.31 15.99 -41.04
N ASP A 187 20.19 15.59 -40.11
CA ASP A 187 20.16 14.25 -39.49
C ASP A 187 18.85 14.02 -38.73
N VAL A 188 18.39 15.04 -38.01
CA VAL A 188 17.13 15.00 -37.23
C VAL A 188 15.91 14.88 -38.15
N ILE A 189 15.86 15.66 -39.24
CA ILE A 189 14.75 15.60 -40.21
C ILE A 189 14.76 14.28 -40.98
N GLU A 190 15.93 13.79 -41.38
CA GLU A 190 16.07 12.50 -42.07
C GLU A 190 15.55 11.37 -41.21
N ALA A 191 15.99 11.28 -39.94
CA ALA A 191 15.52 10.29 -38.99
C ALA A 191 14.00 10.27 -38.83
N HIS A 192 13.39 11.46 -38.78
CA HIS A 192 11.96 11.60 -38.67
C HIS A 192 11.21 11.16 -39.93
N ARG A 193 11.71 11.53 -41.12
CA ARG A 193 11.12 11.10 -42.40
C ARG A 193 11.22 9.60 -42.62
N GLU A 194 12.29 8.99 -42.12
CA GLU A 194 12.47 7.53 -42.11
C GLU A 194 11.66 6.84 -41.00
N GLN A 195 11.05 7.61 -40.08
CA GLN A 195 10.30 7.11 -38.93
C GLN A 195 11.11 6.10 -38.12
N ARG A 196 12.39 6.43 -37.86
CA ARG A 196 13.34 5.52 -37.20
C ARG A 196 12.78 5.06 -35.85
N ARG A 197 12.68 3.75 -35.68
CA ARG A 197 12.32 3.10 -34.40
C ARG A 197 13.51 2.46 -33.69
N ARG A 198 14.68 2.47 -34.33
CA ARG A 198 15.91 1.81 -33.88
C ARG A 198 17.11 2.66 -34.31
N HIS A 199 18.21 2.55 -33.58
CA HIS A 199 19.47 3.19 -33.96
C HIS A 199 19.94 2.73 -35.33
N SER A 200 20.47 3.66 -36.12
CA SER A 200 21.09 3.36 -37.41
C SER A 200 22.45 2.67 -37.20
N LEU A 201 22.94 2.00 -38.23
CA LEU A 201 24.32 1.47 -38.23
C LEU A 201 25.35 2.58 -37.94
N ALA A 202 25.11 3.80 -38.43
CA ALA A 202 25.98 4.94 -38.18
C ALA A 202 26.10 5.24 -36.68
N SER A 203 24.97 5.40 -35.96
CA SER A 203 24.97 5.66 -34.51
C SER A 203 25.68 4.56 -33.71
N VAL A 204 25.50 3.29 -34.10
CA VAL A 204 26.18 2.16 -33.44
C VAL A 204 27.70 2.22 -33.68
N ILE A 205 28.14 2.53 -34.90
CA ILE A 205 29.57 2.69 -35.22
C ILE A 205 30.17 3.87 -34.47
N GLU A 206 29.50 5.02 -34.49
CA GLU A 206 29.97 6.25 -33.83
C GLU A 206 30.18 6.02 -32.34
N HIS A 207 29.19 5.46 -31.64
CA HIS A 207 29.28 5.21 -30.21
C HIS A 207 30.39 4.18 -29.85
N HIS A 208 30.54 3.11 -30.64
CA HIS A 208 31.56 2.09 -30.33
C HIS A 208 32.99 2.50 -30.71
N ALA A 209 33.16 3.23 -31.81
CA ALA A 209 34.48 3.45 -32.41
C ALA A 209 35.04 4.85 -32.18
N LEU A 210 34.18 5.84 -31.93
CA LEU A 210 34.57 7.25 -31.86
C LEU A 210 34.44 7.86 -30.45
N THR A 211 34.09 7.06 -29.44
CA THR A 211 34.03 7.51 -28.05
C THR A 211 35.39 7.49 -27.34
N THR A 212 35.56 8.41 -26.40
CA THR A 212 36.73 8.55 -25.52
C THR A 212 36.36 8.29 -24.04
N HIS A 213 37.19 8.71 -23.09
CA HIS A 213 36.86 8.63 -21.67
C HIS A 213 35.70 9.57 -21.30
N ASN A 214 35.04 9.33 -20.16
CA ASN A 214 33.91 10.15 -19.69
C ASN A 214 34.24 11.00 -18.46
N ASP A 215 35.50 11.41 -18.28
CA ASP A 215 35.90 12.26 -17.16
C ASP A 215 35.79 13.75 -17.54
N PRO A 216 34.76 14.48 -17.08
CA PRO A 216 34.59 15.89 -17.42
C PRO A 216 35.78 16.75 -16.97
N ARG A 217 36.43 16.42 -15.85
CA ARG A 217 37.52 17.26 -15.34
C ARG A 217 38.72 17.25 -16.28
N LEU A 218 39.01 16.10 -16.89
CA LEU A 218 40.05 15.98 -17.91
C LEU A 218 39.67 16.77 -19.17
N HIS A 219 38.42 16.65 -19.63
CA HIS A 219 37.97 17.43 -20.79
C HIS A 219 38.10 18.94 -20.57
N TRP A 220 37.69 19.44 -19.41
CA TRP A 220 37.84 20.86 -19.06
C TRP A 220 39.32 21.30 -18.96
N ALA A 221 40.24 20.37 -18.66
CA ALA A 221 41.68 20.62 -18.65
C ALA A 221 42.34 20.51 -20.05
N GLY A 222 41.56 20.21 -21.09
CA GLY A 222 42.05 20.02 -22.47
C GLY A 222 42.60 18.61 -22.76
N ASP A 223 42.46 17.67 -21.82
CA ASP A 223 42.73 16.26 -22.08
C ASP A 223 41.43 15.56 -22.49
N HIS A 224 41.36 15.19 -23.76
CA HIS A 224 40.19 14.54 -24.34
C HIS A 224 40.45 13.07 -24.65
N GLY A 225 41.63 12.55 -24.29
CA GLY A 225 42.11 11.26 -24.78
C GLY A 225 42.42 11.26 -26.28
N PRO A 226 42.72 10.09 -26.85
CA PRO A 226 43.12 9.98 -28.25
C PRO A 226 41.93 10.11 -29.20
N ALA A 227 42.04 11.02 -30.18
CA ALA A 227 41.05 11.18 -31.25
C ALA A 227 40.82 9.93 -32.10
N VAL A 228 41.83 9.05 -32.18
CA VAL A 228 41.73 7.75 -32.84
C VAL A 228 42.12 6.66 -31.87
N ARG A 229 41.16 5.80 -31.55
CA ARG A 229 41.41 4.64 -30.69
C ARG A 229 42.34 3.63 -31.37
N ALA A 230 43.24 3.03 -30.60
CA ALA A 230 44.12 1.97 -31.10
C ALA A 230 43.36 0.74 -31.60
N ASP A 231 42.20 0.44 -31.00
CA ASP A 231 41.32 -0.68 -31.33
C ASP A 231 40.18 -0.30 -32.30
N ARG A 232 40.23 0.87 -32.95
CA ARG A 232 39.13 1.42 -33.79
C ARG A 232 38.60 0.40 -34.81
N VAL A 233 39.48 -0.28 -35.54
CA VAL A 233 39.07 -1.27 -36.55
C VAL A 233 38.26 -2.40 -35.91
N ALA A 234 38.73 -2.93 -34.78
CA ALA A 234 38.02 -3.97 -34.04
C ALA A 234 36.68 -3.49 -33.49
N GLN A 235 36.58 -2.24 -33.04
CA GLN A 235 35.31 -1.65 -32.58
C GLN A 235 34.32 -1.44 -33.73
N VAL A 236 34.76 -1.01 -34.91
CA VAL A 236 33.90 -0.90 -36.10
C VAL A 236 33.38 -2.28 -36.51
N GLU A 237 34.24 -3.30 -36.56
CA GLU A 237 33.81 -4.68 -36.84
C GLU A 237 32.79 -5.17 -35.79
N LYS A 238 33.01 -4.86 -34.52
CA LYS A 238 32.09 -5.19 -33.43
C LYS A 238 30.74 -4.49 -33.60
N ALA A 239 30.74 -3.21 -33.96
CA ALA A 239 29.53 -2.41 -34.20
C ALA A 239 28.70 -2.99 -35.35
N MET A 240 29.34 -3.27 -36.50
CA MET A 240 28.69 -3.90 -37.66
C MET A 240 28.09 -5.25 -37.29
N ARG A 241 28.86 -6.13 -36.61
CA ARG A 241 28.34 -7.43 -36.17
C ARG A 241 27.19 -7.28 -35.16
N SER A 242 27.30 -6.36 -34.20
CA SER A 242 26.27 -6.10 -33.20
C SER A 242 24.94 -5.70 -33.86
N HIS A 243 25.02 -4.82 -34.85
CA HIS A 243 23.87 -4.34 -35.62
C HIS A 243 23.27 -5.44 -36.52
N ASP A 244 24.11 -6.16 -37.28
CA ASP A 244 23.65 -7.11 -38.30
C ASP A 244 23.13 -8.43 -37.72
N PHE A 245 23.70 -8.91 -36.61
CA PHE A 245 23.36 -10.21 -36.01
C PHE A 245 22.40 -10.15 -34.82
N ASN A 246 21.94 -8.95 -34.40
CA ASN A 246 20.86 -8.80 -33.41
C ASN A 246 19.64 -8.05 -33.97
N PRO A 247 19.01 -8.52 -35.07
CA PRO A 247 17.85 -7.83 -35.64
C PRO A 247 16.71 -7.80 -34.61
N GLY A 248 16.40 -6.62 -34.09
CA GLY A 248 15.28 -6.39 -33.18
C GLY A 248 15.60 -6.29 -31.69
N ARG A 249 16.87 -6.40 -31.30
CA ARG A 249 17.29 -6.12 -29.92
C ARG A 249 17.56 -4.63 -29.73
N TYR A 250 17.18 -4.08 -28.58
CA TYR A 250 17.61 -2.75 -28.16
C TYR A 250 19.14 -2.70 -28.05
N ILE A 251 19.76 -1.70 -28.67
CA ILE A 251 21.20 -1.44 -28.58
C ILE A 251 21.33 -0.06 -27.94
N ASP A 252 21.96 -0.02 -26.77
CA ASP A 252 22.06 1.20 -25.96
C ASP A 252 23.21 2.08 -26.45
N VAL A 253 22.91 3.03 -27.34
CA VAL A 253 23.89 3.97 -27.93
C VAL A 253 23.28 5.36 -28.08
N HIS A 254 24.13 6.39 -28.15
CA HIS A 254 23.69 7.74 -28.50
C HIS A 254 23.45 7.85 -30.01
N ALA A 255 22.39 8.54 -30.39
CA ALA A 255 22.05 8.98 -31.74
C ALA A 255 22.22 10.49 -31.95
N TRP A 256 22.24 11.28 -30.87
CA TRP A 256 22.34 12.74 -30.93
C TRP A 256 23.45 13.30 -30.06
N TYR A 257 24.18 14.28 -30.60
CA TYR A 257 25.36 14.87 -29.98
C TYR A 257 25.25 16.39 -30.03
N PHE A 258 25.02 17.01 -28.86
CA PHE A 258 24.72 18.43 -28.78
C PHE A 258 25.72 19.22 -27.94
N THR A 259 25.91 20.48 -28.32
CA THR A 259 26.31 21.58 -27.44
C THR A 259 25.06 22.38 -27.07
N PRO A 260 25.12 23.28 -26.06
CA PRO A 260 24.00 24.16 -25.74
C PRO A 260 23.51 24.97 -26.95
N ASP A 261 24.43 25.44 -27.81
CA ASP A 261 24.10 26.25 -29.00
C ASP A 261 23.49 25.41 -30.12
N SER A 262 24.05 24.23 -30.38
CA SER A 262 23.50 23.35 -31.41
C SER A 262 22.11 22.84 -31.01
N PHE A 263 21.90 22.50 -29.74
CA PHE A 263 20.58 22.12 -29.22
C PHE A 263 19.57 23.26 -29.37
N ARG A 264 19.94 24.48 -28.95
CA ARG A 264 19.09 25.66 -29.12
C ARG A 264 18.65 25.84 -30.56
N THR A 265 19.62 25.89 -31.47
CA THR A 265 19.40 26.12 -32.90
C THR A 265 18.49 25.03 -33.49
N THR A 266 18.72 23.76 -33.14
CA THR A 266 17.89 22.64 -33.62
C THR A 266 16.45 22.77 -33.12
N ILE A 267 16.21 22.99 -31.82
CA ILE A 267 14.85 23.09 -31.29
C ILE A 267 14.10 24.29 -31.88
N GLU A 268 14.73 25.47 -31.94
CA GLU A 268 14.12 26.68 -32.54
C GLU A 268 13.74 26.44 -34.01
N THR A 269 14.63 25.81 -34.78
CA THR A 269 14.33 25.46 -36.18
C THR A 269 13.15 24.50 -36.30
N LEU A 270 13.06 23.47 -35.45
CA LEU A 270 11.93 22.52 -35.45
C LEU A 270 10.61 23.21 -35.09
N THR A 271 10.63 24.13 -34.13
CA THR A 271 9.48 24.94 -33.74
C THR A 271 9.02 25.85 -34.89
N GLU A 272 9.94 26.58 -35.52
CA GLU A 272 9.64 27.49 -36.64
C GLU A 272 9.11 26.75 -37.88
N LEU A 273 9.60 25.54 -38.13
CA LEU A 273 9.08 24.65 -39.18
C LEU A 273 7.71 24.04 -38.85
N GLY A 274 7.21 24.21 -37.61
CA GLY A 274 5.95 23.62 -37.15
C GLY A 274 5.99 22.10 -37.00
N LEU A 275 7.19 21.51 -36.89
CA LEU A 275 7.36 20.07 -36.72
C LEU A 275 7.09 19.63 -35.26
N ILE A 276 7.19 20.56 -34.31
CA ILE A 276 6.86 20.38 -32.90
C ILE A 276 6.06 21.58 -32.38
N GLY A 277 5.11 21.36 -31.46
CA GLY A 277 4.38 22.40 -30.76
C GLY A 277 5.03 22.87 -29.46
N LEU A 278 6.32 22.62 -29.29
CA LEU A 278 7.12 23.05 -28.14
C LEU A 278 7.95 24.29 -28.50
N GLU A 279 8.24 25.13 -27.52
CA GLU A 279 9.16 26.27 -27.61
C GLU A 279 10.21 26.20 -26.50
N LEU A 280 11.39 26.77 -26.74
CA LEU A 280 12.43 26.91 -25.72
C LEU A 280 12.01 27.95 -24.69
N ALA A 281 11.95 27.54 -23.42
CA ALA A 281 11.83 28.44 -22.29
C ALA A 281 13.22 28.87 -21.76
N GLY A 282 14.22 28.01 -21.87
CA GLY A 282 15.62 28.34 -21.55
C GLY A 282 16.60 27.22 -21.91
N VAL A 283 17.83 27.60 -22.21
CA VAL A 283 18.99 26.67 -22.33
C VAL A 283 20.13 27.30 -21.53
N TYR A 284 20.70 26.53 -20.63
CA TYR A 284 21.67 26.96 -19.62
C TYR A 284 22.99 26.23 -19.86
N ASP A 285 24.07 26.99 -20.03
CA ASP A 285 25.39 26.46 -20.43
C ASP A 285 26.00 25.50 -19.40
N THR A 286 26.87 24.62 -19.88
CA THR A 286 27.58 23.64 -19.05
C THR A 286 28.50 24.30 -18.05
N ALA A 287 28.27 24.02 -16.77
CA ALA A 287 29.13 24.48 -15.69
C ALA A 287 30.49 23.77 -15.70
N HIS A 288 31.53 24.49 -15.32
CA HIS A 288 32.90 23.98 -15.25
C HIS A 288 32.99 22.69 -14.41
N GLY A 289 33.66 21.68 -14.96
CA GLY A 289 33.84 20.37 -14.32
C GLY A 289 32.63 19.43 -14.42
N ARG A 290 31.55 19.82 -15.12
CA ARG A 290 30.41 18.97 -15.46
C ARG A 290 30.45 18.57 -16.95
N ASN A 291 29.68 17.53 -17.31
CA ASN A 291 29.55 17.01 -18.67
C ASN A 291 28.16 17.22 -19.29
N GLU A 292 27.30 18.01 -18.67
CA GLU A 292 25.88 18.13 -19.03
C GLU A 292 25.43 19.60 -18.97
N PHE A 293 24.49 19.95 -19.84
CA PHE A 293 23.78 21.23 -19.82
C PHE A 293 22.30 21.01 -19.54
N CYS A 294 21.61 22.07 -19.11
CA CYS A 294 20.19 22.01 -18.79
C CYS A 294 19.37 22.79 -19.81
N ALA A 295 18.17 22.30 -20.13
CA ALA A 295 17.21 23.02 -20.95
C ALA A 295 15.78 22.85 -20.42
N VAL A 296 14.92 23.82 -20.71
CA VAL A 296 13.49 23.78 -20.39
C VAL A 296 12.70 24.14 -21.64
N LEU A 297 11.78 23.28 -22.03
CA LEU A 297 10.79 23.52 -23.07
C LEU A 297 9.40 23.65 -22.46
N ARG A 298 8.48 24.28 -23.19
CA ARG A 298 7.06 24.36 -22.86
C ARG A 298 6.22 24.34 -24.12
N LEU A 299 4.90 24.19 -23.98
CA LEU A 299 3.99 24.31 -25.12
C LEU A 299 4.03 25.74 -25.69
N GLY A 300 4.23 25.84 -27.00
CA GLY A 300 4.10 27.09 -27.75
C GLY A 300 2.66 27.60 -27.74
N ALA A 301 2.46 28.89 -28.03
CA ALA A 301 1.16 29.56 -27.85
C ALA A 301 -0.03 28.82 -28.51
N ALA A 302 0.12 28.36 -29.75
CA ALA A 302 -0.93 27.63 -30.46
C ALA A 302 -1.22 26.24 -29.85
N ALA A 303 -0.19 25.48 -29.49
CA ALA A 303 -0.35 24.19 -28.83
C ALA A 303 -0.97 24.33 -27.43
N ARG A 304 -0.57 25.37 -26.69
CA ARG A 304 -1.14 25.72 -25.39
C ARG A 304 -2.62 26.07 -25.50
N ALA A 305 -3.03 26.85 -26.50
CA ALA A 305 -4.42 27.17 -26.76
C ALA A 305 -5.25 25.91 -27.04
N ARG A 306 -4.77 25.03 -27.94
CA ARG A 306 -5.43 23.74 -28.23
C ARG A 306 -5.63 22.87 -26.99
N VAL A 307 -4.64 22.81 -26.10
CA VAL A 307 -4.75 22.02 -24.86
C VAL A 307 -5.72 22.65 -23.86
N ARG A 308 -5.88 23.98 -23.85
CA ARG A 308 -6.89 24.68 -23.04
C ARG A 308 -8.29 24.48 -23.61
N GLU A 309 -8.45 24.60 -24.92
CA GLU A 309 -9.72 24.40 -25.65
C GLU A 309 -10.20 22.93 -25.58
N ALA A 310 -9.30 21.95 -25.75
CA ALA A 310 -9.63 20.52 -25.61
C ALA A 310 -10.03 20.10 -24.18
N ARG A 311 -9.91 20.98 -23.19
CA ARG A 311 -10.44 20.77 -21.84
C ARG A 311 -11.95 21.09 -21.76
N ASP A 312 -12.45 21.90 -22.70
CA ASP A 312 -13.84 22.35 -22.81
C ASP A 312 -14.56 21.78 -24.07
N GLU A 313 -13.83 21.30 -25.09
CA GLU A 313 -14.36 20.72 -26.33
C GLU A 313 -14.30 19.19 -26.34
N GLY A 314 -15.27 18.54 -25.69
CA GLY A 314 -15.49 17.09 -25.80
C GLY A 314 -14.61 16.25 -24.86
N GLY A 315 -15.08 15.04 -24.55
CA GLY A 315 -14.49 14.14 -23.55
C GLY A 315 -15.50 13.64 -22.52
N VAL A 316 -15.03 13.27 -21.33
CA VAL A 316 -15.88 12.83 -20.21
C VAL A 316 -15.65 13.78 -19.02
N LEU A 317 -16.73 14.37 -18.51
CA LEU A 317 -16.73 15.28 -17.37
C LEU A 317 -17.64 14.73 -16.26
N PHE A 318 -17.08 14.44 -15.09
CA PHE A 318 -17.84 14.00 -13.93
C PHE A 318 -18.39 15.18 -13.14
N LEU A 319 -19.66 15.09 -12.73
CA LEU A 319 -20.38 16.10 -11.98
C LEU A 319 -20.89 15.51 -10.66
N GLN A 320 -20.71 16.21 -9.55
CA GLN A 320 -21.36 15.89 -8.28
C GLN A 320 -21.87 17.13 -7.56
N THR A 321 -22.88 16.96 -6.71
CA THR A 321 -23.39 18.06 -5.89
C THR A 321 -24.00 17.57 -4.58
N ALA A 322 -24.02 18.45 -3.59
CA ALA A 322 -24.75 18.26 -2.35
C ALA A 322 -25.21 19.61 -1.78
N ASP A 323 -26.17 19.55 -0.86
CA ASP A 323 -26.48 20.68 0.02
C ASP A 323 -25.34 20.90 1.03
N ALA A 324 -25.25 22.11 1.59
CA ALA A 324 -24.17 22.47 2.50
C ALA A 324 -24.33 21.90 3.94
N GLU A 325 -25.50 21.35 4.29
CA GLU A 325 -25.84 21.00 5.67
C GLU A 325 -25.84 19.49 5.92
N HIS A 326 -26.49 18.70 5.07
CA HIS A 326 -26.82 17.30 5.30
C HIS A 326 -25.94 16.36 4.48
N TYR A 327 -25.88 16.53 3.16
CA TYR A 327 -25.16 15.61 2.25
C TYR A 327 -23.73 16.06 1.93
N ALA A 328 -23.30 17.24 2.39
CA ALA A 328 -21.92 17.72 2.25
C ALA A 328 -20.86 16.68 2.69
N PRO A 329 -21.03 15.96 3.83
CA PRO A 329 -20.06 14.94 4.24
C PRO A 329 -20.01 13.75 3.28
N MET A 330 -21.16 13.30 2.77
CA MET A 330 -21.23 12.21 1.78
C MET A 330 -20.53 12.60 0.49
N LEU A 331 -20.76 13.82 -0.01
CA LEU A 331 -20.05 14.34 -1.18
C LEU A 331 -18.54 14.38 -0.94
N ALA A 332 -18.09 14.86 0.22
CA ALA A 332 -16.66 14.92 0.53
C ALA A 332 -15.98 13.53 0.48
N ILE A 333 -16.70 12.50 0.95
CA ILE A 333 -16.25 11.10 0.91
C ILE A 333 -16.23 10.58 -0.54
N THR A 334 -17.34 10.64 -1.26
CA THR A 334 -17.46 10.01 -2.59
C THR A 334 -16.63 10.73 -3.65
N ALA A 335 -16.50 12.05 -3.55
CA ALA A 335 -15.65 12.86 -4.40
C ALA A 335 -14.19 12.39 -4.40
N ALA A 336 -13.69 11.82 -3.30
CA ALA A 336 -12.34 11.27 -3.25
C ALA A 336 -12.16 10.11 -4.26
N GLY A 337 -13.12 9.18 -4.30
CA GLY A 337 -13.15 8.07 -5.26
C GLY A 337 -13.32 8.54 -6.70
N VAL A 338 -14.24 9.48 -6.94
CA VAL A 338 -14.50 10.01 -8.29
C VAL A 338 -13.30 10.80 -8.82
N ARG A 339 -12.67 11.65 -8.00
CA ARG A 339 -11.45 12.38 -8.40
C ARG A 339 -10.30 11.45 -8.71
N GLU A 340 -10.11 10.39 -7.92
CA GLU A 340 -9.07 9.40 -8.18
C GLU A 340 -9.32 8.66 -9.49
N TYR A 341 -10.56 8.25 -9.76
CA TYR A 341 -10.95 7.67 -11.05
C TYR A 341 -10.66 8.63 -12.21
N CYS A 342 -11.11 9.88 -12.10
CA CYS A 342 -10.86 10.89 -13.13
C CYS A 342 -9.36 11.14 -13.35
N ARG A 343 -8.56 11.16 -12.27
CA ARG A 343 -7.09 11.29 -12.34
C ARG A 343 -6.44 10.12 -13.08
N ARG A 344 -6.88 8.88 -12.82
CA ARG A 344 -6.37 7.67 -13.49
C ARG A 344 -6.65 7.67 -14.99
N HIS A 345 -7.87 8.04 -15.36
CA HIS A 345 -8.36 7.90 -16.74
C HIS A 345 -8.27 9.19 -17.57
N GLY A 346 -7.88 10.31 -16.95
CA GLY A 346 -7.73 11.60 -17.63
C GLY A 346 -9.04 12.33 -17.89
N PHE A 347 -10.07 12.11 -17.06
CA PHE A 347 -11.38 12.76 -17.16
C PHE A 347 -11.43 14.07 -16.35
N GLY A 348 -12.39 14.93 -16.70
CA GLY A 348 -12.70 16.14 -15.92
C GLY A 348 -13.55 15.82 -14.69
N TYR A 349 -13.49 16.67 -13.67
CA TYR A 349 -14.36 16.60 -12.49
C TYR A 349 -14.76 18.02 -12.04
N GLU A 350 -16.06 18.27 -11.90
CA GLU A 350 -16.63 19.49 -11.33
C GLU A 350 -17.61 19.12 -10.20
N SER A 351 -17.61 19.89 -9.12
CA SER A 351 -18.55 19.69 -8.01
C SER A 351 -19.10 21.00 -7.47
N PHE A 352 -20.36 20.99 -7.02
CA PHE A 352 -21.01 22.16 -6.43
C PHE A 352 -21.59 21.86 -5.05
N LEU A 353 -21.30 22.71 -4.06
CA LEU A 353 -21.81 22.62 -2.69
C LEU A 353 -22.77 23.78 -2.40
N GLY A 354 -24.01 23.47 -2.05
CA GLY A 354 -25.07 24.45 -1.80
C GLY A 354 -26.32 24.18 -2.64
N VAL A 355 -27.15 25.20 -2.83
CA VAL A 355 -28.38 25.11 -3.63
C VAL A 355 -28.29 26.16 -4.74
N LYS A 356 -28.29 25.75 -6.02
CA LYS A 356 -28.25 26.69 -7.16
C LYS A 356 -29.56 27.45 -7.30
N ARG A 357 -30.70 26.81 -7.03
CA ARG A 357 -32.03 27.42 -7.03
C ARG A 357 -32.95 26.71 -6.03
N GLY A 358 -33.38 27.44 -5.00
CA GLY A 358 -34.22 26.90 -3.94
C GLY A 358 -34.02 27.64 -2.62
N PHE A 359 -34.80 27.25 -1.62
CA PHE A 359 -34.83 27.81 -0.26
C PHE A 359 -34.56 26.77 0.84
N HIS A 360 -34.59 25.47 0.52
CA HIS A 360 -34.41 24.37 1.47
C HIS A 360 -33.25 23.45 1.07
N PRO A 361 -32.48 22.88 2.02
CA PRO A 361 -31.31 22.04 1.69
C PRO A 361 -31.61 20.87 0.75
N TRP A 362 -32.74 20.18 0.92
CA TRP A 362 -33.11 19.03 0.07
C TRP A 362 -33.22 19.38 -1.42
N GLN A 363 -33.46 20.66 -1.75
CA GLN A 363 -33.61 21.15 -3.12
C GLN A 363 -32.28 21.13 -3.89
N ALA A 364 -31.16 20.85 -3.23
CA ALA A 364 -29.91 20.52 -3.91
C ALA A 364 -30.05 19.34 -4.89
N THR A 365 -31.06 18.46 -4.75
CA THR A 365 -31.37 17.41 -5.73
C THR A 365 -31.54 17.95 -7.16
N PHE A 366 -32.03 19.19 -7.29
CA PHE A 366 -32.22 19.84 -8.58
C PHE A 366 -30.94 20.38 -9.20
N ASN A 367 -29.84 20.54 -8.44
CA ASN A 367 -28.61 21.20 -8.91
C ASN A 367 -28.03 20.58 -10.19
N ARG A 368 -28.26 19.28 -10.43
CA ARG A 368 -27.86 18.58 -11.66
C ARG A 368 -28.37 19.26 -12.93
N ILE A 369 -29.58 19.82 -12.89
CA ILE A 369 -30.25 20.46 -14.04
C ILE A 369 -29.51 21.75 -14.45
N PRO A 370 -29.34 22.77 -13.59
CA PRO A 370 -28.60 23.98 -13.96
C PRO A 370 -27.11 23.70 -14.20
N MET A 371 -26.50 22.69 -13.56
CA MET A 371 -25.12 22.28 -13.90
C MET A 371 -25.01 21.79 -15.35
N LEU A 372 -25.94 20.95 -15.81
CA LEU A 372 -25.98 20.49 -17.20
C LEU A 372 -26.29 21.64 -18.17
N GLU A 373 -27.18 22.56 -17.80
CA GLU A 373 -27.49 23.75 -18.59
C GLU A 373 -26.27 24.68 -18.74
N GLU A 374 -25.49 24.88 -17.67
CA GLU A 374 -24.24 25.64 -17.70
C GLU A 374 -23.21 25.03 -18.66
N LEU A 375 -23.13 23.68 -18.73
CA LEU A 375 -22.28 22.99 -19.70
C LEU A 375 -22.73 23.21 -21.15
N VAL A 376 -24.05 23.13 -21.40
CA VAL A 376 -24.62 23.43 -22.73
C VAL A 376 -24.33 24.87 -23.12
N ALA A 377 -24.50 25.82 -22.20
CA ALA A 377 -24.25 27.24 -22.43
C ALA A 377 -22.76 27.56 -22.72
N ARG A 378 -21.83 26.80 -22.13
CA ARG A 378 -20.38 26.88 -22.38
C ARG A 378 -19.94 26.19 -23.68
N GLY A 379 -20.84 25.50 -24.38
CA GLY A 379 -20.53 24.80 -25.62
C GLY A 379 -19.88 23.43 -25.44
N PHE A 380 -19.98 22.80 -24.25
CA PHE A 380 -19.45 21.47 -24.02
C PHE A 380 -20.18 20.41 -24.86
N THR A 381 -19.44 19.58 -25.60
CA THR A 381 -19.98 18.59 -26.55
C THR A 381 -19.61 17.14 -26.20
N GLY A 382 -19.16 16.88 -24.96
CA GLY A 382 -18.78 15.55 -24.48
C GLY A 382 -19.88 14.82 -23.69
N TRP A 383 -19.48 13.80 -22.93
CA TRP A 383 -20.30 13.09 -21.96
C TRP A 383 -20.21 13.74 -20.58
N ALA A 384 -21.35 14.20 -20.06
CA ALA A 384 -21.49 14.65 -18.68
C ALA A 384 -21.96 13.48 -17.80
N VAL A 385 -21.13 13.06 -16.85
CA VAL A 385 -21.37 11.92 -15.96
C VAL A 385 -21.74 12.43 -14.57
N TYR A 386 -23.02 12.52 -14.28
CA TYR A 386 -23.53 12.97 -12.98
C TYR A 386 -23.63 11.81 -11.99
N LEU A 387 -23.18 12.04 -10.75
CA LEU A 387 -23.35 11.14 -9.61
C LEU A 387 -23.95 11.90 -8.43
N ASP A 388 -24.92 11.29 -7.75
CA ASP A 388 -25.38 11.75 -6.44
C ASP A 388 -24.24 11.68 -5.40
N ALA A 389 -24.38 12.46 -4.34
CA ALA A 389 -23.41 12.49 -3.23
C ALA A 389 -23.26 11.14 -2.50
N ASP A 390 -24.27 10.26 -2.60
CA ASP A 390 -24.26 8.89 -2.06
C ASP A 390 -23.94 7.81 -3.11
N ALA A 391 -23.44 8.20 -4.29
CA ALA A 391 -22.91 7.31 -5.32
C ALA A 391 -21.37 7.39 -5.41
N TYR A 392 -20.72 6.25 -5.66
CA TYR A 392 -19.25 6.14 -5.69
C TYR A 392 -18.75 5.17 -6.76
N ILE A 393 -17.49 5.37 -7.17
CA ILE A 393 -16.79 4.46 -8.09
C ILE A 393 -16.35 3.20 -7.33
N GLN A 394 -16.89 2.05 -7.71
CA GLN A 394 -16.56 0.74 -7.14
C GLN A 394 -15.34 0.11 -7.83
N ASP A 395 -15.26 0.24 -9.16
CA ASP A 395 -14.16 -0.26 -9.97
C ASP A 395 -13.39 0.92 -10.55
N LEU A 396 -12.21 1.19 -9.98
CA LEU A 396 -11.37 2.31 -10.37
C LEU A 396 -10.63 2.08 -11.70
N ASP A 397 -10.65 0.86 -12.22
CA ASP A 397 -9.94 0.47 -13.44
C ASP A 397 -10.91 0.21 -14.61
N PHE A 398 -12.22 0.37 -14.38
CA PHE A 398 -13.24 0.27 -15.41
C PHE A 398 -12.93 1.21 -16.60
N ASP A 399 -12.82 0.65 -17.81
CA ASP A 399 -12.54 1.43 -19.01
C ASP A 399 -13.81 2.10 -19.57
N LEU A 400 -14.15 3.25 -19.00
CA LEU A 400 -15.32 4.03 -19.43
C LEU A 400 -15.18 4.54 -20.87
N THR A 401 -13.96 4.81 -21.34
CA THR A 401 -13.75 5.27 -22.72
C THR A 401 -14.14 4.18 -23.71
N ALA A 402 -13.66 2.95 -23.47
CA ALA A 402 -14.05 1.80 -24.29
C ALA A 402 -15.56 1.54 -24.20
N TYR A 403 -16.16 1.67 -23.02
CA TYR A 403 -17.60 1.51 -22.84
C TYR A 403 -18.42 2.54 -23.63
N LEU A 404 -17.96 3.78 -23.76
CA LEU A 404 -18.68 4.85 -24.47
C LEU A 404 -18.40 4.89 -25.98
N ALA A 405 -17.36 4.20 -26.45
CA ALA A 405 -16.86 4.29 -27.82
C ALA A 405 -17.93 3.98 -28.90
N ASP A 406 -18.87 3.08 -28.60
CA ASP A 406 -19.95 2.67 -29.51
C ASP A 406 -21.32 3.28 -29.18
N LYS A 407 -21.38 4.23 -28.23
CA LYS A 407 -22.64 4.83 -27.73
C LYS A 407 -22.83 6.29 -28.14
N GLY A 408 -22.04 6.78 -29.10
CA GLY A 408 -22.15 8.15 -29.59
C GLY A 408 -23.53 8.50 -30.19
N ASP A 409 -24.30 7.49 -30.60
CA ASP A 409 -25.69 7.60 -31.08
C ASP A 409 -26.73 7.72 -29.96
N ARG A 410 -26.32 7.59 -28.69
CA ARG A 410 -27.20 7.71 -27.52
C ARG A 410 -27.20 9.12 -26.97
N ALA A 411 -28.39 9.59 -26.62
CA ALA A 411 -28.61 10.88 -25.97
C ALA A 411 -28.21 10.84 -24.49
N ALA A 412 -28.48 9.72 -23.81
CA ALA A 412 -28.12 9.51 -22.42
C ALA A 412 -28.10 8.02 -22.07
N ILE A 413 -27.45 7.70 -20.94
CA ILE A 413 -27.44 6.39 -20.32
C ILE A 413 -27.87 6.55 -18.86
N PHE A 414 -28.85 5.77 -18.44
CA PHE A 414 -29.33 5.69 -17.05
C PHE A 414 -29.39 4.24 -16.60
N ALA A 415 -29.51 4.01 -15.30
CA ALA A 415 -29.94 2.70 -14.79
C ALA A 415 -31.47 2.62 -14.72
N THR A 416 -32.02 1.42 -14.86
CA THR A 416 -33.43 1.16 -14.51
C THR A 416 -33.69 1.46 -13.02
N SER A 417 -34.86 2.00 -12.68
CA SER A 417 -35.31 2.11 -11.28
C SER A 417 -35.81 0.76 -10.75
N GLY A 418 -36.30 -0.10 -11.66
CA GLY A 418 -36.70 -1.48 -11.37
C GLY A 418 -38.11 -1.61 -10.79
N VAL A 419 -38.93 -0.57 -10.90
CA VAL A 419 -40.28 -0.50 -10.32
C VAL A 419 -41.33 -0.97 -11.31
N THR A 420 -41.29 -0.49 -12.56
CA THR A 420 -42.32 -0.80 -13.58
C THR A 420 -41.78 -1.65 -14.72
N GLY A 421 -40.47 -1.58 -14.98
CA GLY A 421 -39.85 -2.24 -16.14
C GLY A 421 -40.10 -1.52 -17.47
N GLU A 422 -40.73 -0.35 -17.43
CA GLU A 422 -40.96 0.49 -18.60
C GLU A 422 -39.68 1.24 -19.02
N HIS A 423 -39.60 1.62 -20.29
CA HIS A 423 -38.42 2.30 -20.84
C HIS A 423 -38.15 3.69 -20.24
N TRP A 424 -39.17 4.33 -19.66
CA TRP A 424 -39.07 5.62 -18.96
C TRP A 424 -38.69 5.47 -17.48
N ASP A 425 -38.70 4.25 -16.93
CA ASP A 425 -38.48 3.95 -15.52
C ASP A 425 -36.99 3.92 -15.15
N VAL A 426 -36.39 5.11 -15.09
CA VAL A 426 -34.96 5.29 -14.85
C VAL A 426 -34.65 5.85 -13.46
N ASN A 427 -33.48 5.55 -12.93
CA ASN A 427 -32.95 6.20 -11.73
C ASN A 427 -31.93 7.29 -12.14
N ALA A 428 -32.17 8.52 -11.70
CA ALA A 428 -31.38 9.70 -12.07
C ALA A 428 -30.13 9.92 -11.20
N GLY A 429 -29.91 9.11 -10.16
CA GLY A 429 -28.78 9.24 -9.23
C GLY A 429 -27.40 8.97 -9.82
N VAL A 430 -27.34 8.24 -10.94
CA VAL A 430 -26.18 8.17 -11.82
C VAL A 430 -26.67 8.32 -13.26
N ALA A 431 -26.20 9.35 -13.95
CA ALA A 431 -26.66 9.70 -15.29
C ALA A 431 -25.48 10.07 -16.18
N LEU A 432 -25.39 9.47 -17.38
CA LEU A 432 -24.41 9.85 -18.39
C LEU A 432 -25.15 10.54 -19.53
N ILE A 433 -24.99 11.84 -19.69
CA ILE A 433 -25.69 12.64 -20.71
C ILE A 433 -24.71 13.02 -21.83
N ASN A 434 -25.03 12.68 -23.07
CA ASN A 434 -24.21 13.00 -24.23
C ASN A 434 -24.60 14.37 -24.78
N LEU A 435 -23.84 15.41 -24.43
CA LEU A 435 -24.06 16.78 -24.90
C LEU A 435 -23.52 17.01 -26.32
N GLY A 436 -22.80 16.05 -26.90
CA GLY A 436 -22.50 15.99 -28.33
C GLY A 436 -23.72 15.64 -29.17
N HIS A 437 -24.66 14.86 -28.61
CA HIS A 437 -25.87 14.42 -29.29
C HIS A 437 -26.99 15.49 -29.24
N PRO A 438 -27.67 15.82 -30.35
CA PRO A 438 -28.73 16.82 -30.38
C PRO A 438 -29.87 16.55 -29.38
N LEU A 439 -30.32 15.28 -29.28
CA LEU A 439 -31.37 14.90 -28.32
C LEU A 439 -30.90 14.90 -26.86
N GLY A 440 -29.59 14.81 -26.60
CA GLY A 440 -29.05 14.95 -25.24
C GLY A 440 -29.15 16.40 -24.77
N ARG A 441 -28.84 17.36 -25.65
CA ARG A 441 -29.04 18.80 -25.39
C ARG A 441 -30.53 19.15 -25.25
N GLU A 442 -31.38 18.58 -26.09
CA GLU A 442 -32.84 18.76 -26.00
C GLU A 442 -33.42 18.21 -24.68
N LEU A 443 -32.94 17.04 -24.23
CA LEU A 443 -33.32 16.48 -22.93
C LEU A 443 -32.99 17.46 -21.79
N VAL A 444 -31.77 18.02 -21.76
CA VAL A 444 -31.38 19.01 -20.75
C VAL A 444 -32.24 20.27 -20.83
N ALA A 445 -32.49 20.79 -22.04
CA ALA A 445 -33.32 21.98 -22.24
C ALA A 445 -34.75 21.78 -21.71
N ARG A 446 -35.37 20.63 -21.97
CA ARG A 446 -36.71 20.31 -21.46
C ARG A 446 -36.72 20.12 -19.95
N TRP A 447 -35.71 19.46 -19.40
CA TRP A 447 -35.60 19.26 -17.96
C TRP A 447 -35.46 20.60 -17.23
N SER A 448 -34.64 21.52 -17.77
CA SER A 448 -34.51 22.88 -17.27
C SER A 448 -35.84 23.66 -17.38
N ALA A 449 -36.52 23.60 -18.52
CA ALA A 449 -37.80 24.28 -18.72
C ALA A 449 -38.88 23.85 -17.71
N VAL A 450 -38.99 22.54 -17.44
CA VAL A 450 -39.95 22.01 -16.45
C VAL A 450 -39.57 22.41 -15.02
N PHE A 451 -38.28 22.42 -14.68
CA PHE A 451 -37.83 22.90 -13.38
C PHE A 451 -38.06 24.40 -13.21
N ALA A 452 -37.77 25.20 -14.23
CA ALA A 452 -37.98 26.65 -14.25
C ALA A 452 -39.46 27.05 -14.05
N ALA A 453 -40.41 26.19 -14.46
CA ALA A 453 -41.84 26.43 -14.30
C ALA A 453 -42.34 26.44 -12.84
N HIS A 454 -41.56 25.91 -11.88
CA HIS A 454 -41.90 26.02 -10.45
C HIS A 454 -41.73 27.47 -9.99
N SER A 455 -42.75 28.05 -9.34
CA SER A 455 -42.62 29.38 -8.77
C SER A 455 -41.79 29.36 -7.48
N ASP A 456 -41.20 30.51 -7.13
CA ASP A 456 -40.48 30.65 -5.85
C ASP A 456 -41.40 30.40 -4.65
N GLU A 457 -42.69 30.70 -4.76
CA GLU A 457 -43.69 30.39 -3.73
C GLU A 457 -43.87 28.88 -3.57
N THR A 458 -43.96 28.13 -4.67
CA THR A 458 -44.00 26.66 -4.65
C THR A 458 -42.74 26.08 -4.02
N LEU A 459 -41.56 26.55 -4.43
CA LEU A 459 -40.28 26.07 -3.87
C LEU A 459 -40.14 26.41 -2.39
N ARG A 460 -40.61 27.58 -1.95
CA ARG A 460 -40.56 27.99 -0.54
C ARG A 460 -41.54 27.17 0.31
N GLY A 461 -42.72 26.85 -0.22
CA GLY A 461 -43.74 26.02 0.43
C GLY A 461 -43.39 24.52 0.49
N ALA A 462 -42.50 24.06 -0.39
CA ALA A 462 -42.05 22.68 -0.43
C ALA A 462 -40.94 22.41 0.61
N VAL A 463 -41.34 22.35 1.88
CA VAL A 463 -40.40 22.16 3.02
C VAL A 463 -39.81 20.73 3.03
N GLU A 464 -40.52 19.76 2.48
CA GLU A 464 -40.07 18.37 2.36
C GLU A 464 -39.95 17.92 0.90
N TRP A 465 -39.15 16.87 0.66
CA TRP A 465 -38.75 16.37 -0.66
C TRP A 465 -39.90 16.07 -1.63
N MET A 466 -41.08 15.70 -1.12
CA MET A 466 -42.26 15.40 -1.94
C MET A 466 -43.15 16.63 -2.23
N GLY A 467 -42.86 17.80 -1.65
CA GLY A 467 -43.75 18.96 -1.66
C GLY A 467 -43.86 19.71 -3.00
N ALA A 468 -42.88 19.58 -3.89
CA ALA A 468 -42.86 20.21 -5.22
C ALA A 468 -42.60 19.20 -6.37
N GLY A 469 -42.62 17.89 -6.08
CA GLY A 469 -42.09 16.86 -6.98
C GLY A 469 -40.56 16.76 -6.91
N ASN A 470 -40.00 15.60 -7.25
CA ASN A 470 -38.55 15.41 -7.31
C ASN A 470 -38.03 15.50 -8.76
N ASP A 471 -36.73 15.68 -8.96
CA ASP A 471 -36.13 15.83 -10.30
C ASP A 471 -36.31 14.60 -11.20
N GLN A 472 -36.35 13.40 -10.62
CA GLN A 472 -36.57 12.15 -11.34
C GLN A 472 -38.01 12.05 -11.88
N ASP A 473 -39.01 12.50 -11.12
CA ASP A 473 -40.41 12.52 -11.60
C ASP A 473 -40.57 13.45 -12.80
N LEU A 474 -39.82 14.56 -12.82
CA LEU A 474 -39.79 15.48 -13.96
C LEU A 474 -39.16 14.81 -15.19
N LEU A 475 -38.07 14.06 -14.99
CA LEU A 475 -37.41 13.28 -16.03
C LEU A 475 -38.34 12.19 -16.58
N HIS A 476 -39.02 11.43 -15.72
CA HIS A 476 -39.97 10.38 -16.12
C HIS A 476 -41.06 10.93 -17.02
N LYS A 477 -41.67 12.08 -16.66
CA LYS A 477 -42.69 12.73 -17.50
C LYS A 477 -42.18 13.15 -18.88
N ILE A 478 -40.90 13.49 -19.00
CA ILE A 478 -40.27 13.81 -20.30
C ILE A 478 -40.13 12.53 -21.12
N LEU A 479 -39.60 11.45 -20.52
CA LEU A 479 -39.39 10.17 -21.19
C LEU A 479 -40.70 9.47 -21.57
N GLU A 480 -41.77 9.62 -20.78
CA GLU A 480 -43.11 9.10 -21.11
C GLU A 480 -43.73 9.79 -22.34
N ARG A 481 -43.42 11.07 -22.56
CA ARG A 481 -44.09 11.91 -23.56
C ARG A 481 -43.29 12.10 -24.84
N ASP A 482 -41.97 12.11 -24.75
CA ASP A 482 -41.09 12.32 -25.90
C ASP A 482 -40.43 11.01 -26.33
N GLU A 483 -41.08 10.31 -27.26
CA GLU A 483 -40.57 9.05 -27.78
C GLU A 483 -39.21 9.16 -28.48
N ALA A 484 -38.87 10.33 -29.05
CA ALA A 484 -37.61 10.50 -29.76
C ALA A 484 -36.44 10.51 -28.77
N ILE A 485 -36.58 11.27 -27.67
CA ILE A 485 -35.62 11.27 -26.57
C ILE A 485 -35.58 9.88 -25.92
N ALA A 486 -36.73 9.30 -25.61
CA ALA A 486 -36.82 8.00 -24.96
C ALA A 486 -36.11 6.88 -25.75
N ARG A 487 -36.28 6.84 -27.09
CA ARG A 487 -35.57 5.87 -27.96
C ARG A 487 -34.06 6.08 -28.01
N ALA A 488 -33.58 7.30 -27.80
CA ALA A 488 -32.17 7.63 -27.78
C ALA A 488 -31.52 7.41 -26.39
N VAL A 489 -32.31 7.14 -25.35
CA VAL A 489 -31.83 6.77 -24.02
C VAL A 489 -31.50 5.28 -23.97
N LEU A 490 -30.32 4.94 -23.45
CA LEU A 490 -29.96 3.58 -23.10
C LEU A 490 -30.23 3.35 -21.61
N VAL A 491 -30.96 2.28 -21.28
CA VAL A 491 -31.23 1.89 -19.90
C VAL A 491 -30.39 0.65 -19.57
N GLU A 492 -29.41 0.83 -18.70
CA GLU A 492 -28.52 -0.22 -18.20
C GLU A 492 -29.11 -0.90 -16.96
N PRO A 493 -28.71 -2.15 -16.67
CA PRO A 493 -29.13 -2.82 -15.46
C PRO A 493 -28.42 -2.22 -14.24
N MET A 494 -29.09 -2.27 -13.08
CA MET A 494 -28.52 -1.83 -11.80
C MET A 494 -27.27 -2.61 -11.37
N SER A 495 -26.95 -3.73 -12.04
CA SER A 495 -25.71 -4.49 -11.82
C SER A 495 -24.48 -3.84 -12.46
N LEU A 496 -24.66 -2.87 -13.38
CA LEU A 496 -23.56 -2.11 -13.97
C LEU A 496 -23.34 -0.78 -13.25
N LEU A 497 -24.39 0.05 -13.15
CA LEU A 497 -24.36 1.36 -12.50
C LEU A 497 -25.64 1.62 -11.69
N ASN A 498 -25.53 2.47 -10.66
CA ASN A 498 -26.63 2.95 -9.82
C ASN A 498 -27.36 1.92 -8.93
N GLY A 499 -26.79 0.73 -8.75
CA GLY A 499 -27.27 -0.28 -7.81
C GLY A 499 -26.35 -0.45 -6.60
N PRO A 500 -26.83 -1.05 -5.49
CA PRO A 500 -26.00 -1.30 -4.30
C PRO A 500 -24.86 -2.30 -4.57
N ASP A 501 -25.06 -3.22 -5.52
CA ASP A 501 -24.08 -4.24 -5.91
C ASP A 501 -23.43 -3.97 -7.27
N ALA A 502 -23.66 -2.80 -7.87
CA ALA A 502 -23.19 -2.44 -9.20
C ALA A 502 -21.68 -2.65 -9.36
N ARG A 503 -21.25 -3.09 -10.55
CA ARG A 503 -19.84 -3.40 -10.82
C ARG A 503 -18.98 -2.15 -11.04
N PHE A 504 -19.55 -1.08 -11.61
CA PHE A 504 -18.82 0.16 -11.91
C PHE A 504 -19.13 1.29 -10.93
N ILE A 505 -20.35 1.85 -10.95
CA ILE A 505 -20.76 2.95 -10.05
C ILE A 505 -21.85 2.45 -9.12
N ARG A 506 -21.59 2.41 -7.82
CA ARG A 506 -22.56 1.98 -6.80
C ARG A 506 -23.25 3.17 -6.18
N GLN A 507 -24.53 3.00 -5.83
CA GLN A 507 -25.29 3.97 -5.04
C GLN A 507 -25.74 3.34 -3.73
N GLN A 508 -25.55 4.07 -2.62
CA GLN A 508 -26.06 3.64 -1.32
C GLN A 508 -27.50 4.14 -1.10
N LEU A 509 -28.45 3.27 -1.45
CA LEU A 509 -29.88 3.53 -1.30
C LEU A 509 -30.27 3.83 0.15
N ARG A 510 -31.20 4.76 0.35
CA ARG A 510 -31.72 5.16 1.68
C ARG A 510 -32.26 3.98 2.51
N THR A 511 -32.75 2.93 1.85
CA THR A 511 -33.30 1.72 2.49
C THR A 511 -32.25 0.86 3.21
N LEU A 512 -30.96 1.11 2.99
CA LEU A 512 -29.85 0.28 3.50
C LEU A 512 -29.26 0.78 4.83
N GLY A 513 -29.73 1.91 5.39
CA GLY A 513 -29.25 2.43 6.66
C GLY A 513 -30.30 3.30 7.38
N PRO A 514 -30.50 3.14 8.70
CA PRO A 514 -31.58 3.81 9.43
C PRO A 514 -31.32 5.30 9.71
N THR A 515 -30.06 5.76 9.63
CA THR A 515 -29.65 7.15 9.94
C THR A 515 -28.69 7.70 8.89
N LEU A 516 -28.61 9.04 8.78
CA LEU A 516 -27.67 9.74 7.89
C LEU A 516 -26.20 9.42 8.23
N GLU A 517 -25.89 9.33 9.53
CA GLU A 517 -24.57 8.98 10.04
C GLU A 517 -24.17 7.56 9.63
N ALA A 518 -25.01 6.55 9.88
CA ALA A 518 -24.73 5.16 9.48
C ALA A 518 -24.54 5.01 7.97
N ARG A 519 -25.28 5.77 7.16
CA ARG A 519 -25.09 5.80 5.70
C ARG A 519 -23.74 6.44 5.35
N THR A 520 -23.39 7.55 5.99
CA THR A 520 -22.11 8.25 5.77
C THR A 520 -20.92 7.35 6.12
N ASP A 521 -20.99 6.62 7.24
CA ASP A 521 -19.94 5.69 7.68
C ASP A 521 -19.77 4.50 6.72
N ALA A 522 -20.88 3.88 6.32
CA ALA A 522 -20.84 2.78 5.36
C ALA A 522 -20.34 3.24 3.98
N LEU A 523 -20.66 4.48 3.56
CA LEU A 523 -20.10 5.09 2.36
C LEU A 523 -18.60 5.33 2.50
N ALA A 524 -18.14 5.81 3.65
CA ALA A 524 -16.72 6.01 3.95
C ALA A 524 -15.94 4.69 3.91
N GLU A 525 -16.49 3.63 4.49
CA GLU A 525 -15.92 2.29 4.44
C GLU A 525 -15.85 1.76 3.00
N ALA A 526 -16.96 1.85 2.26
CA ALA A 526 -17.06 1.35 0.90
C ALA A 526 -16.12 2.09 -0.07
N VAL A 527 -16.07 3.42 -0.02
CA VAL A 527 -15.14 4.24 -0.81
C VAL A 527 -13.70 3.97 -0.41
N SER A 528 -13.41 3.86 0.89
CA SER A 528 -12.07 3.49 1.37
C SER A 528 -11.66 2.12 0.84
N LEU A 529 -12.57 1.14 0.81
CA LEU A 529 -12.30 -0.18 0.27
C LEU A 529 -12.07 -0.15 -1.25
N ALA A 530 -12.88 0.60 -2.00
CA ALA A 530 -12.71 0.78 -3.44
C ALA A 530 -11.34 1.44 -3.77
N LEU A 531 -11.00 2.51 -3.06
CA LEU A 531 -9.69 3.19 -3.17
C LEU A 531 -8.52 2.26 -2.80
N ARG A 532 -8.67 1.43 -1.75
CA ARG A 532 -7.67 0.43 -1.35
C ARG A 532 -7.52 -0.71 -2.36
N ARG A 533 -8.59 -1.08 -3.08
CA ARG A 533 -8.57 -2.15 -4.10
C ARG A 533 -7.95 -1.68 -5.42
N GLY A 534 -8.14 -0.41 -5.80
CA GLY A 534 -7.56 0.15 -7.03
C GLY A 534 -6.11 0.62 -6.90
N GLY A 535 -5.55 0.84 -5.71
CA GLY A 535 -4.17 1.30 -5.56
C GLY A 535 -3.62 1.04 -4.17
N ASN A 536 -2.37 0.57 -4.10
CA ASN A 536 -1.64 0.26 -2.88
C ASN A 536 -1.65 1.42 -1.84
N MET A 537 -2.40 1.22 -0.73
CA MET A 537 -2.21 1.63 0.70
C MET A 537 -2.09 3.14 1.06
N ARG A 538 -2.65 3.75 2.14
CA ARG A 538 -3.47 3.53 3.37
C ARG A 538 -3.95 4.95 3.81
N SER A 539 -5.02 5.27 4.57
CA SER A 539 -5.58 4.75 5.82
C SER A 539 -6.98 5.42 6.05
N ALA A 540 -7.97 4.68 6.55
CA ALA A 540 -9.19 5.25 7.15
C ALA A 540 -9.04 5.21 8.68
N LEU A 541 -9.63 6.17 9.39
CA LEU A 541 -9.62 6.19 10.85
C LEU A 541 -10.20 4.87 11.39
N MET A 542 -9.37 4.16 12.14
CA MET A 542 -9.66 2.84 12.69
C MET A 542 -10.62 2.96 13.87
N THR A 543 -11.64 2.10 13.97
CA THR A 543 -12.46 1.98 15.18
C THR A 543 -11.59 1.56 16.37
N ASP A 544 -12.00 1.81 17.62
CA ASP A 544 -11.26 1.32 18.80
C ASP A 544 -11.02 -0.20 18.76
N ALA A 545 -11.96 -0.95 18.20
CA ALA A 545 -11.81 -2.39 18.02
C ALA A 545 -10.73 -2.72 16.99
N ASP A 546 -10.67 -1.97 15.88
CA ASP A 546 -9.64 -2.14 14.85
C ASP A 546 -8.27 -1.67 15.34
N GLN A 547 -8.21 -0.56 16.08
CA GLN A 547 -6.98 -0.06 16.73
C GLN A 547 -6.45 -1.10 17.71
N ARG A 548 -7.30 -1.63 18.60
CA ARG A 548 -6.93 -2.71 19.53
C ARG A 548 -6.53 -3.99 18.82
N TRP A 549 -7.08 -4.26 17.63
CA TRP A 549 -6.70 -5.43 16.86
C TRP A 549 -5.35 -5.22 16.16
N ALA A 550 -5.13 -4.08 15.51
CA ALA A 550 -3.86 -3.76 14.86
C ALA A 550 -2.71 -3.63 15.85
N ALA A 551 -2.98 -3.12 17.06
CA ALA A 551 -2.00 -3.05 18.14
C ALA A 551 -1.47 -4.42 18.60
N ARG A 552 -2.09 -5.54 18.16
CA ARG A 552 -1.60 -6.90 18.44
C ARG A 552 -0.43 -7.32 17.55
N PHE A 553 -0.25 -6.69 16.40
CA PHE A 553 0.73 -7.09 15.40
C PHE A 553 2.05 -6.36 15.63
N ALA A 554 3.14 -7.12 15.73
CA ALA A 554 4.49 -6.56 15.65
C ALA A 554 4.86 -6.23 14.19
N HIS A 555 4.30 -6.97 13.24
CA HIS A 555 4.59 -6.92 11.82
C HIS A 555 3.29 -6.75 10.99
N PRO A 556 2.64 -5.58 11.04
CA PRO A 556 1.30 -5.35 10.45
C PRO A 556 1.27 -5.36 8.90
N GLU A 557 2.43 -5.35 8.26
CA GLU A 557 2.61 -5.43 6.80
C GLU A 557 2.91 -6.87 6.33
N GLY A 558 2.98 -7.83 7.24
CA GLY A 558 3.43 -9.19 6.96
C GLY A 558 2.50 -9.99 6.04
N ARG A 559 3.05 -11.08 5.49
CA ARG A 559 2.29 -12.08 4.73
C ARG A 559 1.10 -12.55 5.54
N ILE A 560 -0.03 -12.77 4.87
CA ILE A 560 -1.22 -13.33 5.50
C ILE A 560 -1.45 -14.74 4.92
N PRO A 561 -0.98 -15.80 5.60
CA PRO A 561 -1.23 -17.17 5.16
C PRO A 561 -2.72 -17.52 5.28
N GLU A 562 -3.10 -18.62 4.65
CA GLU A 562 -4.45 -19.16 4.78
C GLU A 562 -4.66 -19.73 6.19
N LEU A 563 -5.84 -19.47 6.76
CA LEU A 563 -6.28 -20.14 7.98
C LEU A 563 -6.75 -21.55 7.60
N VAL A 564 -6.05 -22.56 8.07
CA VAL A 564 -6.35 -23.96 7.80
C VAL A 564 -6.72 -24.70 9.07
N GLU A 565 -7.49 -25.76 8.92
CA GLU A 565 -7.83 -26.65 10.04
C GLU A 565 -6.86 -27.82 10.10
N ALA A 566 -6.38 -28.13 11.31
CA ALA A 566 -5.54 -29.30 11.54
C ALA A 566 -6.34 -30.60 11.41
N PRO A 567 -5.78 -31.65 10.76
CA PRO A 567 -6.40 -32.97 10.73
C PRO A 567 -6.73 -33.49 12.13
N VAL A 568 -7.88 -34.15 12.26
CA VAL A 568 -8.26 -34.82 13.52
C VAL A 568 -7.66 -36.22 13.52
N PRO A 569 -6.84 -36.59 14.52
CA PRO A 569 -6.26 -37.93 14.62
C PRO A 569 -7.29 -38.98 15.03
N ASP A 570 -6.92 -40.25 14.90
CA ASP A 570 -7.73 -41.36 15.40
C ASP A 570 -7.91 -41.23 16.93
N PRO A 571 -9.15 -41.37 17.45
CA PRO A 571 -9.40 -41.37 18.88
C PRO A 571 -8.60 -42.44 19.61
N LEU A 572 -8.23 -42.16 20.87
CA LEU A 572 -7.51 -43.08 21.76
C LEU A 572 -8.39 -43.56 22.94
N PRO A 573 -9.37 -44.47 22.73
CA PRO A 573 -10.28 -44.93 23.79
C PRO A 573 -9.59 -45.51 25.02
N ALA A 574 -8.47 -46.22 24.86
CA ALA A 574 -7.74 -46.80 25.99
C ALA A 574 -7.13 -45.71 26.90
N VAL A 575 -6.65 -44.61 26.31
CA VAL A 575 -6.15 -43.44 27.05
C VAL A 575 -7.32 -42.73 27.73
N ALA A 576 -8.42 -42.52 27.02
CA ALA A 576 -9.63 -41.89 27.57
C ALA A 576 -10.23 -42.69 28.74
N ALA A 577 -10.25 -44.02 28.68
CA ALA A 577 -10.72 -44.87 29.77
C ALA A 577 -9.86 -44.73 31.04
N ARG A 578 -8.53 -44.68 30.88
CA ARG A 578 -7.61 -44.45 32.01
C ARG A 578 -7.81 -43.06 32.61
N ILE A 579 -8.04 -42.06 31.77
CA ILE A 579 -8.30 -40.69 32.20
C ILE A 579 -9.64 -40.58 32.94
N ALA A 580 -10.71 -41.21 32.43
CA ALA A 580 -12.00 -41.25 33.11
C ALA A 580 -11.90 -41.90 34.50
N ALA A 581 -11.14 -43.00 34.61
CA ALA A 581 -10.87 -43.65 35.89
C ALA A 581 -10.09 -42.74 36.87
N ALA A 582 -9.03 -42.08 36.39
CA ALA A 582 -8.25 -41.14 37.20
C ALA A 582 -9.07 -39.91 37.63
N TRP A 583 -9.89 -39.38 36.72
CA TRP A 583 -10.80 -38.26 36.97
C TRP A 583 -11.85 -38.62 38.03
N SER A 584 -12.43 -39.82 37.95
CA SER A 584 -13.38 -40.32 38.95
C SER A 584 -12.71 -40.53 40.31
N ALA A 585 -11.49 -41.08 40.33
CA ALA A 585 -10.72 -41.28 41.56
C ALA A 585 -10.31 -39.97 42.25
N ALA A 586 -10.16 -38.88 41.49
CA ALA A 586 -9.94 -37.53 42.02
C ALA A 586 -11.21 -36.89 42.62
N GLY A 587 -12.32 -37.63 42.70
CA GLY A 587 -13.61 -37.20 43.24
C GLY A 587 -14.63 -36.76 42.19
N GLY A 588 -14.30 -36.84 40.89
CA GLY A 588 -15.07 -36.17 39.85
C GLY A 588 -15.09 -34.64 40.05
N GLY A 589 -15.83 -33.90 39.23
CA GLY A 589 -16.06 -32.47 39.50
C GLY A 589 -17.51 -32.21 39.89
N ASP A 590 -17.71 -31.83 41.14
CA ASP A 590 -19.05 -31.63 41.74
C ASP A 590 -19.40 -30.16 42.02
N ALA A 591 -18.65 -29.16 41.53
CA ALA A 591 -19.08 -27.76 41.63
C ALA A 591 -18.54 -26.86 40.50
N GLY A 592 -19.45 -26.18 39.80
CA GLY A 592 -19.14 -24.91 39.12
C GLY A 592 -18.42 -24.96 37.77
N TRP A 593 -18.71 -25.97 36.95
CA TRP A 593 -18.11 -26.09 35.61
C TRP A 593 -18.51 -24.92 34.71
N PRO A 594 -17.56 -24.35 33.96
CA PRO A 594 -17.93 -23.49 32.86
C PRO A 594 -18.81 -24.29 31.88
N ALA A 595 -19.91 -23.68 31.41
CA ALA A 595 -20.89 -24.35 30.55
C ALA A 595 -20.24 -25.01 29.31
N TYR A 596 -19.12 -24.46 28.82
CA TYR A 596 -18.39 -24.96 27.66
C TYR A 596 -17.59 -26.27 27.92
N GLN A 597 -17.45 -26.73 29.16
CA GLN A 597 -16.79 -28.00 29.52
C GLN A 597 -17.79 -29.11 29.91
N GLN A 598 -19.09 -28.81 29.91
CA GLN A 598 -20.10 -29.70 30.47
C GLN A 598 -20.25 -31.01 29.68
N ALA A 599 -20.17 -30.96 28.35
CA ALA A 599 -20.27 -32.16 27.51
C ALA A 599 -19.15 -33.17 27.80
N LEU A 600 -17.91 -32.70 27.89
CA LEU A 600 -16.76 -33.53 28.26
C LEU A 600 -16.92 -34.11 29.67
N ALA A 601 -17.40 -33.30 30.63
CA ALA A 601 -17.67 -33.73 31.99
C ALA A 601 -18.68 -34.88 32.06
N ASP A 602 -19.77 -34.76 31.28
CA ASP A 602 -20.82 -35.75 31.23
C ASP A 602 -20.33 -37.06 30.60
N GLY A 603 -19.51 -36.98 29.55
CA GLY A 603 -18.84 -38.14 28.96
C GLY A 603 -17.90 -38.85 29.94
N LEU A 604 -17.09 -38.09 30.68
CA LEU A 604 -16.21 -38.63 31.74
C LEU A 604 -17.02 -39.30 32.86
N ARG A 605 -18.12 -38.68 33.29
CA ARG A 605 -19.01 -39.22 34.34
C ARG A 605 -19.74 -40.48 33.89
N ALA A 606 -20.15 -40.55 32.63
CA ALA A 606 -20.75 -41.73 32.03
C ALA A 606 -19.74 -42.86 31.78
N ASN A 607 -18.43 -42.60 31.98
CA ASN A 607 -17.33 -43.50 31.64
C ASN A 607 -17.37 -43.97 30.17
N ASP A 608 -17.86 -43.10 29.28
CA ASP A 608 -17.97 -43.36 27.84
C ASP A 608 -16.64 -43.01 27.16
N ALA A 609 -15.69 -43.94 27.24
CA ALA A 609 -14.35 -43.76 26.70
C ALA A 609 -14.32 -43.48 25.20
N ALA A 610 -15.31 -43.94 24.43
CA ALA A 610 -15.37 -43.70 22.98
C ALA A 610 -15.74 -42.26 22.67
N THR A 611 -16.79 -41.73 23.32
CA THR A 611 -17.22 -40.34 23.15
C THR A 611 -16.16 -39.36 23.67
N VAL A 612 -15.58 -39.64 24.85
CA VAL A 612 -14.50 -38.81 25.42
C VAL A 612 -13.28 -38.80 24.51
N ALA A 613 -12.86 -39.95 23.98
CA ALA A 613 -11.73 -40.02 23.06
C ALA A 613 -11.99 -39.25 21.76
N ALA A 614 -13.21 -39.33 21.21
CA ALA A 614 -13.57 -38.60 19.99
C ALA A 614 -13.57 -37.08 20.21
N GLU A 615 -14.12 -36.62 21.34
CA GLU A 615 -14.13 -35.21 21.70
C GLU A 615 -12.72 -34.67 21.92
N LEU A 616 -11.85 -35.41 22.62
CA LEU A 616 -10.47 -35.00 22.90
C LEU A 616 -9.55 -35.13 21.67
N ALA A 617 -9.76 -36.11 20.78
CA ALA A 617 -9.05 -36.14 19.50
C ALA A 617 -9.41 -34.93 18.64
N GLY A 618 -10.68 -34.54 18.61
CA GLY A 618 -11.18 -33.33 17.94
C GLY A 618 -11.13 -32.07 18.81
N LEU A 619 -10.24 -31.99 19.81
CA LEU A 619 -10.27 -30.96 20.86
C LEU A 619 -10.38 -29.53 20.30
N GLY A 620 -9.70 -29.21 19.20
CA GLY A 620 -9.78 -27.88 18.59
C GLY A 620 -11.17 -27.47 18.09
N ARG A 621 -12.08 -28.42 17.87
CA ARG A 621 -13.50 -28.19 17.57
C ARG A 621 -14.38 -28.19 18.81
N SER A 622 -13.96 -28.85 19.88
CA SER A 622 -14.76 -29.00 21.10
C SER A 622 -15.01 -27.64 21.77
N GLN A 623 -16.15 -27.52 22.45
CA GLN A 623 -16.42 -26.39 23.33
C GLN A 623 -15.44 -26.36 24.51
N ALA A 624 -14.92 -27.51 24.94
CA ALA A 624 -13.95 -27.63 26.02
C ALA A 624 -12.63 -26.91 25.71
N ALA A 625 -12.34 -26.63 24.42
CA ALA A 625 -11.19 -25.85 23.98
C ALA A 625 -11.32 -24.33 24.09
N GLN A 626 -12.48 -23.83 24.53
CA GLN A 626 -12.73 -22.40 24.71
C GLN A 626 -11.72 -21.79 25.69
N GLY A 627 -10.99 -20.76 25.24
CA GLY A 627 -9.99 -20.03 26.04
C GLY A 627 -8.53 -20.36 25.69
N PHE A 628 -8.27 -21.53 25.10
CA PHE A 628 -6.94 -21.92 24.63
C PHE A 628 -6.92 -22.19 23.12
N LEU A 629 -7.34 -23.36 22.63
CA LEU A 629 -7.33 -23.73 21.20
C LEU A 629 -8.53 -23.17 20.41
N GLY A 630 -9.23 -22.18 20.97
CA GLY A 630 -10.32 -21.44 20.33
C GLY A 630 -11.68 -22.16 20.31
N GLY A 631 -11.68 -23.48 20.13
CA GLY A 631 -12.86 -24.33 20.20
C GLY A 631 -13.96 -23.97 19.19
N ALA A 632 -15.17 -24.48 19.45
CA ALA A 632 -16.34 -24.27 18.59
C ALA A 632 -16.63 -22.78 18.28
N ARG A 633 -16.37 -21.87 19.22
CA ARG A 633 -16.61 -20.44 19.04
C ARG A 633 -15.66 -19.81 18.02
N GLN A 634 -14.37 -20.17 18.06
CA GLN A 634 -13.41 -19.65 17.09
C GLN A 634 -13.72 -20.18 15.69
N HIS A 635 -14.11 -21.46 15.58
CA HIS A 635 -14.64 -22.05 14.34
C HIS A 635 -15.85 -21.32 13.79
N ALA A 636 -16.84 -21.03 14.63
CA ALA A 636 -18.02 -20.27 14.21
C ALA A 636 -17.64 -18.87 13.71
N ARG A 637 -16.71 -18.17 14.39
CA ARG A 637 -16.22 -16.86 13.99
C ARG A 637 -15.37 -16.89 12.73
N ALA A 638 -14.62 -17.96 12.49
CA ALA A 638 -13.79 -18.14 11.30
C ALA A 638 -14.60 -18.27 9.99
N ARG A 639 -15.92 -18.40 10.08
CA ARG A 639 -16.82 -18.24 8.92
C ARG A 639 -16.80 -16.82 8.37
N ASP A 640 -16.52 -15.81 9.21
CA ASP A 640 -16.23 -14.45 8.76
C ASP A 640 -14.81 -14.39 8.18
N ARG A 641 -14.71 -14.02 6.90
CA ARG A 641 -13.42 -13.96 6.19
C ARG A 641 -12.48 -12.92 6.78
N GLY A 642 -13.01 -11.81 7.31
CA GLY A 642 -12.20 -10.78 7.96
C GLY A 642 -11.53 -11.30 9.23
N PHE A 643 -12.31 -11.97 10.09
CA PHE A 643 -11.81 -12.63 11.29
C PHE A 643 -10.83 -13.76 10.97
N ALA A 644 -11.12 -14.60 9.98
CA ALA A 644 -10.22 -15.68 9.57
C ALA A 644 -8.85 -15.14 9.11
N ARG A 645 -8.87 -14.12 8.23
CA ARG A 645 -7.65 -13.44 7.76
C ARG A 645 -6.86 -12.81 8.91
N ARG A 646 -7.55 -12.14 9.83
CA ARG A 646 -6.96 -11.53 11.03
C ARG A 646 -6.33 -12.56 11.96
N LEU A 647 -6.98 -13.71 12.15
CA LEU A 647 -6.50 -14.79 13.02
C LEU A 647 -5.26 -15.50 12.42
N ALA A 648 -5.26 -15.76 11.12
CA ALA A 648 -4.10 -16.31 10.43
C ALA A 648 -2.91 -15.34 10.44
N GLY A 649 -3.16 -14.06 10.13
CA GLY A 649 -2.14 -13.02 10.21
C GLY A 649 -1.55 -12.92 11.62
N TRP A 650 -2.38 -12.93 12.67
CA TRP A 650 -1.90 -12.85 14.05
C TRP A 650 -1.12 -14.10 14.48
N THR A 651 -1.49 -15.28 13.96
CA THR A 651 -0.73 -16.51 14.19
C THR A 651 0.63 -16.46 13.51
N TYR A 652 0.70 -15.93 12.29
CA TYR A 652 1.94 -15.80 11.55
C TYR A 652 2.86 -14.72 12.11
N ASP A 653 2.30 -13.58 12.54
CA ASP A 653 3.03 -12.51 13.26
C ASP A 653 3.80 -13.08 14.45
N LYS A 654 3.15 -13.93 15.26
CA LYS A 654 3.80 -14.64 16.37
C LYS A 654 4.92 -15.57 15.95
N LEU A 655 4.82 -16.22 14.79
CA LEU A 655 5.87 -17.10 14.28
C LEU A 655 7.11 -16.29 13.88
N VAL A 656 6.91 -15.14 13.22
CA VAL A 656 7.99 -14.20 12.88
C VAL A 656 8.65 -13.68 14.15
N SER A 657 7.87 -13.18 15.11
CA SER A 657 8.43 -12.67 16.38
C SER A 657 9.14 -13.76 17.20
N LEU A 658 8.69 -15.01 17.12
CA LEU A 658 9.40 -16.14 17.73
C LEU A 658 10.74 -16.38 17.04
N ALA A 659 10.77 -16.39 15.70
CA ALA A 659 11.99 -16.56 14.93
C ALA A 659 13.02 -15.46 15.21
N GLU A 660 12.57 -14.21 15.38
CA GLU A 660 13.41 -13.11 15.84
C GLU A 660 13.93 -13.32 17.27
N ALA A 661 13.04 -13.70 18.21
CA ALA A 661 13.40 -13.91 19.60
C ALA A 661 14.45 -15.01 19.79
N VAL A 662 14.36 -16.11 19.04
CA VAL A 662 15.33 -17.23 19.09
C VAL A 662 16.57 -17.00 18.22
N GLY A 663 16.64 -15.89 17.47
CA GLY A 663 17.78 -15.51 16.66
C GLY A 663 17.88 -16.19 15.29
N VAL A 664 16.79 -16.77 14.78
CA VAL A 664 16.70 -17.28 13.40
C VAL A 664 16.69 -16.13 12.41
N LEU A 665 15.95 -15.07 12.75
CA LEU A 665 15.95 -13.81 12.01
C LEU A 665 16.66 -12.73 12.83
N PRO A 666 17.48 -11.87 12.19
CA PRO A 666 17.94 -10.65 12.84
C PRO A 666 16.77 -9.68 13.02
N LEU A 667 16.81 -8.87 14.07
CA LEU A 667 15.87 -7.75 14.19
C LEU A 667 16.13 -6.72 13.10
N GLU A 668 15.06 -6.33 12.43
CA GLU A 668 15.08 -5.27 11.43
C GLU A 668 15.32 -3.91 12.08
N ASN A 669 16.05 -3.06 11.36
CA ASN A 669 16.41 -1.74 11.85
C ASN A 669 15.93 -0.68 10.83
N PRO A 670 14.93 0.15 11.18
CA PRO A 670 14.37 1.13 10.27
C PRO A 670 15.34 2.29 9.95
N GLU A 671 16.42 2.44 10.73
CA GLU A 671 17.42 3.50 10.56
C GLU A 671 18.61 3.06 9.70
N ASN A 672 19.00 1.77 9.74
CA ASN A 672 20.29 1.32 9.22
C ASN A 672 20.26 -0.01 8.45
N GLY A 673 19.08 -0.55 8.10
CA GLY A 673 19.00 -1.86 7.46
C GLY A 673 17.68 -2.19 6.77
N ARG A 674 17.50 -3.49 6.51
CA ARG A 674 16.27 -4.08 5.97
C ARG A 674 15.10 -3.77 6.90
N TRP A 675 13.93 -3.49 6.32
CA TRP A 675 12.71 -3.16 7.06
C TRP A 675 11.48 -3.67 6.33
N GLY A 676 10.65 -4.46 7.00
CA GLY A 676 9.44 -5.07 6.46
C GLY A 676 9.68 -6.33 5.62
N GLU A 677 10.86 -6.93 5.68
CA GLU A 677 11.25 -8.11 4.90
C GLU A 677 11.06 -9.42 5.68
N ASN A 678 11.38 -9.45 6.98
CA ASN A 678 11.28 -10.63 7.85
C ASN A 678 9.89 -11.29 7.77
N ALA A 679 8.86 -10.45 7.76
CA ALA A 679 7.46 -10.85 7.72
C ALA A 679 6.97 -11.29 6.31
N LEU A 680 7.85 -11.37 5.31
CA LEU A 680 7.57 -11.92 3.99
C LEU A 680 8.07 -13.37 3.84
N THR A 681 8.88 -13.86 4.79
CA THR A 681 9.52 -15.18 4.75
C THR A 681 8.49 -16.31 4.78
N ASP A 682 8.75 -17.42 4.09
CA ASP A 682 7.80 -18.53 4.05
C ASP A 682 7.57 -19.17 5.45
N PRO A 683 6.31 -19.41 5.88
CA PRO A 683 6.03 -20.00 7.19
C PRO A 683 6.73 -21.34 7.44
N ALA A 684 6.92 -22.17 6.39
CA ALA A 684 7.58 -23.46 6.54
C ALA A 684 9.09 -23.31 6.76
N GLU A 685 9.71 -22.35 6.08
CA GLU A 685 11.13 -22.02 6.28
C GLU A 685 11.38 -21.48 7.69
N LEU A 686 10.54 -20.53 8.15
CA LEU A 686 10.65 -19.95 9.49
C LEU A 686 10.52 -21.01 10.58
N PHE A 687 9.50 -21.87 10.48
CA PHE A 687 9.28 -22.88 11.50
C PHE A 687 10.41 -23.92 11.53
N ALA A 688 10.91 -24.35 10.38
CA ALA A 688 12.08 -25.22 10.30
C ALA A 688 13.33 -24.56 10.91
N GLY A 689 13.52 -23.26 10.68
CA GLY A 689 14.59 -22.47 11.31
C GLY A 689 14.46 -22.44 12.84
N VAL A 690 13.25 -22.23 13.37
CA VAL A 690 12.99 -22.24 14.83
C VAL A 690 13.29 -23.60 15.44
N GLU A 691 12.87 -24.70 14.80
CA GLU A 691 13.22 -26.05 15.25
C GLU A 691 14.73 -26.29 15.28
N ALA A 692 15.43 -25.85 14.23
CA ALA A 692 16.89 -25.96 14.15
C ALA A 692 17.60 -25.14 15.24
N ALA A 693 17.16 -23.90 15.48
CA ALA A 693 17.73 -23.03 16.51
C ALA A 693 17.50 -23.56 17.93
N LEU A 694 16.34 -24.15 18.19
CA LEU A 694 16.00 -24.74 19.49
C LEU A 694 16.54 -26.17 19.67
N GLY A 695 16.93 -26.81 18.56
CA GLY A 695 17.45 -28.17 18.54
C GLY A 695 16.42 -29.23 18.92
N ALA A 696 15.15 -29.01 18.56
CA ALA A 696 14.04 -29.90 18.91
C ALA A 696 12.99 -29.98 17.80
N ASP A 697 12.33 -31.13 17.66
CA ASP A 697 11.10 -31.25 16.88
C ASP A 697 9.97 -30.57 17.65
N LEU A 698 9.31 -29.59 17.03
CA LEU A 698 8.26 -28.78 17.63
C LEU A 698 6.89 -29.11 17.04
N ALA A 699 6.74 -30.27 16.40
CA ALA A 699 5.44 -30.73 15.92
C ALA A 699 4.40 -30.75 17.06
N PRO A 700 3.15 -30.29 16.79
CA PRO A 700 2.06 -30.35 17.74
C PRO A 700 1.80 -31.76 18.29
N PRO A 701 1.11 -31.88 19.44
CA PRO A 701 0.76 -33.18 20.00
C PRO A 701 -0.08 -33.99 19.01
N ALA A 702 0.39 -35.19 18.68
CA ALA A 702 -0.27 -36.06 17.69
C ALA A 702 -1.63 -36.63 18.15
N SER A 703 -1.96 -36.50 19.45
CA SER A 703 -3.22 -37.00 20.02
C SER A 703 -4.41 -36.06 19.82
N VAL A 704 -4.19 -34.79 19.44
CA VAL A 704 -5.27 -33.79 19.30
C VAL A 704 -5.19 -33.06 17.96
N GLY A 705 -6.35 -32.66 17.42
CA GLY A 705 -6.47 -31.94 16.17
C GLY A 705 -7.74 -31.09 16.07
N GLY A 706 -8.09 -30.66 14.85
CA GLY A 706 -9.27 -29.82 14.60
C GLY A 706 -9.12 -28.36 15.04
N HIS A 707 -7.92 -27.91 15.42
CA HIS A 707 -7.65 -26.50 15.72
C HIS A 707 -7.42 -25.70 14.43
N LEU A 708 -7.75 -24.42 14.46
CA LEU A 708 -7.49 -23.50 13.36
C LEU A 708 -6.10 -22.87 13.51
N GLY A 709 -5.32 -22.89 12.44
CA GLY A 709 -3.94 -22.44 12.46
C GLY A 709 -3.41 -22.11 11.08
N ILE A 710 -2.09 -22.01 10.98
CA ILE A 710 -1.39 -21.79 9.71
C ILE A 710 -0.55 -23.03 9.37
N ALA A 711 -0.47 -23.37 8.08
CA ALA A 711 0.39 -24.45 7.62
C ALA A 711 1.86 -24.00 7.63
N VAL A 712 2.75 -24.85 8.14
CA VAL A 712 4.20 -24.58 8.26
C VAL A 712 5.06 -25.70 7.69
N GLY A 713 4.55 -26.37 6.64
CA GLY A 713 5.24 -27.48 5.99
C GLY A 713 5.11 -28.81 6.74
N ARG A 714 5.53 -29.91 6.09
CA ARG A 714 5.43 -31.30 6.61
C ARG A 714 4.04 -31.73 7.10
N GLY A 715 2.97 -31.08 6.61
CA GLY A 715 1.59 -31.30 7.08
C GLY A 715 1.29 -30.72 8.46
N ILE A 716 2.18 -29.91 9.03
CA ILE A 716 2.03 -29.32 10.36
C ILE A 716 1.16 -28.06 10.27
N VAL A 717 0.19 -27.96 11.18
CA VAL A 717 -0.68 -26.79 11.36
C VAL A 717 -0.50 -26.24 12.77
N LEU A 718 -0.02 -25.00 12.89
CA LEU A 718 0.22 -24.34 14.18
C LEU A 718 -0.91 -23.40 14.56
N HIS A 719 -1.44 -23.60 15.76
CA HIS A 719 -2.32 -22.65 16.43
C HIS A 719 -1.49 -21.59 17.17
N MET A 720 -1.97 -20.35 17.26
CA MET A 720 -1.28 -19.24 17.95
C MET A 720 -0.79 -19.56 19.37
N ARG A 721 -1.56 -20.33 20.14
CA ARG A 721 -1.22 -20.75 21.52
C ARG A 721 -0.09 -21.78 21.59
N MET A 722 0.16 -22.51 20.50
CA MET A 722 1.31 -23.41 20.42
C MET A 722 2.60 -22.60 20.32
N LEU A 723 2.59 -21.49 19.58
CA LEU A 723 3.73 -20.56 19.49
C LEU A 723 4.00 -19.89 20.85
N ASP A 724 2.95 -19.46 21.55
CA ASP A 724 3.07 -18.93 22.92
C ASP A 724 3.72 -19.96 23.86
N ALA A 725 3.31 -21.23 23.76
CA ALA A 725 3.84 -22.32 24.58
C ALA A 725 5.29 -22.70 24.25
N ILE A 726 5.67 -22.71 22.96
CA ILE A 726 7.06 -22.91 22.51
C ILE A 726 7.96 -21.82 23.10
N HIS A 727 7.52 -20.56 22.97
CA HIS A 727 8.24 -19.42 23.53
C HIS A 727 8.42 -19.55 25.05
N ALA A 728 7.34 -19.84 25.79
CA ALA A 728 7.39 -20.03 27.24
C ALA A 728 8.35 -21.17 27.65
N ALA A 729 8.30 -22.31 26.95
CA ALA A 729 9.17 -23.44 27.20
C ALA A 729 10.65 -23.11 26.94
N TRP A 730 10.95 -22.36 25.88
CA TRP A 730 12.30 -21.86 25.59
C TRP A 730 12.81 -20.91 26.69
N ARG A 731 11.98 -19.97 27.14
CA ARG A 731 12.34 -19.05 28.23
C ARG A 731 12.57 -19.79 29.55
N LEU A 732 11.77 -20.81 29.86
CA LEU A 732 11.98 -21.67 31.03
C LEU A 732 13.32 -22.40 30.95
N ARG A 733 13.72 -22.89 29.77
CA ARG A 733 15.02 -23.53 29.56
C ARG A 733 16.16 -22.54 29.80
N GLN A 734 16.07 -21.34 29.25
CA GLN A 734 17.08 -20.29 29.48
C GLN A 734 17.18 -19.90 30.97
N LEU A 735 16.05 -19.82 31.67
CA LEU A 735 16.05 -19.57 33.11
C LEU A 735 16.70 -20.72 33.89
N ALA A 736 16.35 -21.97 33.56
CA ALA A 736 16.96 -23.16 34.17
C ALA A 736 18.48 -23.20 33.96
N ASP A 737 18.95 -22.91 32.75
CA ASP A 737 20.37 -22.82 32.42
C ASP A 737 21.07 -21.70 33.21
N THR A 738 20.47 -20.51 33.25
CA THR A 738 21.04 -19.34 33.96
C THR A 738 21.04 -19.54 35.48
N ALA A 739 20.07 -20.28 36.01
CA ALA A 739 20.01 -20.66 37.42
C ALA A 739 20.97 -21.81 37.79
N GLY A 740 21.67 -22.40 36.81
CA GLY A 740 22.57 -23.54 37.02
C GLY A 740 21.85 -24.86 37.27
N LEU A 741 20.55 -24.95 36.94
CA LEU A 741 19.73 -26.15 37.08
C LEU A 741 19.76 -27.03 35.82
N GLY A 742 19.88 -26.41 34.65
CA GLY A 742 19.87 -27.09 33.35
C GLY A 742 18.62 -27.97 33.15
N ASN A 743 18.78 -29.12 32.48
CA ASN A 743 17.69 -30.06 32.22
C ASN A 743 17.11 -30.74 33.48
N ASP A 744 17.78 -30.64 34.62
CA ASP A 744 17.33 -31.22 35.90
C ASP A 744 16.37 -30.31 36.67
N ALA A 745 16.09 -29.10 36.15
CA ALA A 745 15.17 -28.15 36.75
C ALA A 745 13.78 -28.76 37.00
N ARG A 746 13.29 -28.65 38.24
CA ARG A 746 11.96 -29.12 38.64
C ARG A 746 10.98 -27.96 38.54
N ILE A 747 10.10 -28.03 37.56
CA ILE A 747 9.19 -26.96 37.20
C ILE A 747 7.78 -27.35 37.63
N ALA A 748 7.09 -26.43 38.30
CA ALA A 748 5.66 -26.54 38.55
C ALA A 748 4.92 -25.46 37.77
N GLU A 749 3.80 -25.81 37.16
CA GLU A 749 2.87 -24.88 36.54
C GLU A 749 1.49 -25.07 37.16
N ILE A 750 0.89 -23.97 37.59
CA ILE A 750 -0.47 -23.92 38.13
C ILE A 750 -1.40 -23.47 37.03
N ASP A 751 -2.48 -24.24 36.82
CA ASP A 751 -3.49 -24.02 35.80
C ASP A 751 -2.89 -23.83 34.39
N GLY A 752 -2.08 -24.82 33.95
CA GLY A 752 -1.34 -24.80 32.68
C GLY A 752 -2.19 -24.94 31.42
N GLY A 753 -3.51 -24.71 31.51
CA GLY A 753 -4.44 -24.83 30.40
C GLY A 753 -4.41 -26.23 29.79
N ALA A 754 -4.26 -26.35 28.47
CA ALA A 754 -4.21 -27.66 27.82
C ALA A 754 -2.90 -28.44 28.06
N GLY A 755 -1.90 -27.85 28.74
CA GLY A 755 -0.59 -28.48 28.95
C GLY A 755 0.36 -28.35 27.76
N LEU A 756 0.12 -27.40 26.85
CA LEU A 756 1.00 -27.14 25.70
C LEU A 756 2.40 -26.70 26.13
N THR A 757 2.52 -25.87 27.17
CA THR A 757 3.85 -25.43 27.67
C THR A 757 4.63 -26.62 28.20
N ALA A 758 4.01 -27.45 29.04
CA ALA A 758 4.60 -28.70 29.51
C ALA A 758 5.02 -29.62 28.34
N TYR A 759 4.17 -29.79 27.33
CA TYR A 759 4.48 -30.58 26.12
C TYR A 759 5.76 -30.11 25.41
N TYR A 760 5.90 -28.81 25.16
CA TYR A 760 7.09 -28.27 24.51
C TYR A 760 8.31 -28.21 25.45
N ALA A 761 8.11 -28.01 26.75
CA ALA A 761 9.17 -28.07 27.75
C ALA A 761 9.83 -29.45 27.79
N LEU A 762 9.04 -30.53 27.75
CA LEU A 762 9.54 -31.90 27.65
C LEU A 762 10.40 -32.10 26.38
N ARG A 763 9.93 -31.61 25.22
CA ARG A 763 10.67 -31.69 23.94
C ARG A 763 11.96 -30.87 23.94
N LEU A 764 12.03 -29.81 24.73
CA LEU A 764 13.23 -29.00 24.94
C LEU A 764 14.15 -29.54 26.04
N GLY A 765 13.83 -30.70 26.63
CA GLY A 765 14.68 -31.40 27.61
C GLY A 765 14.32 -31.16 29.09
N LEU A 766 13.31 -30.33 29.38
CA LEU A 766 12.85 -30.04 30.74
C LEU A 766 11.87 -31.13 31.22
N THR A 767 12.42 -32.30 31.53
CA THR A 767 11.63 -33.53 31.78
C THR A 767 10.94 -33.58 33.14
N ARG A 768 11.38 -32.76 34.11
CA ARG A 768 10.82 -32.72 35.48
C ARG A 768 9.78 -31.63 35.64
N TYR A 769 8.70 -31.75 34.87
CA TYR A 769 7.61 -30.80 34.83
C TYR A 769 6.38 -31.35 35.55
N ARG A 770 5.70 -30.53 36.35
CA ARG A 770 4.51 -30.91 37.12
C ARG A 770 3.39 -29.90 36.88
N LEU A 771 2.21 -30.43 36.55
CA LEU A 771 1.01 -29.66 36.31
C LEU A 771 0.07 -29.81 37.49
N PHE A 772 -0.45 -28.69 37.99
CA PHE A 772 -1.45 -28.66 39.05
C PHE A 772 -2.67 -27.91 38.54
N ASP A 773 -3.78 -28.62 38.36
CA ASP A 773 -5.01 -28.05 37.78
C ASP A 773 -6.27 -28.73 38.34
N THR A 774 -7.43 -28.23 37.92
CA THR A 774 -8.73 -28.84 38.14
C THR A 774 -8.81 -30.24 37.51
N PRO A 775 -9.62 -31.17 38.07
CA PRO A 775 -9.73 -32.54 37.55
C PRO A 775 -10.02 -32.63 36.05
N THR A 776 -10.84 -31.71 35.53
CA THR A 776 -11.23 -31.66 34.11
C THR A 776 -10.08 -31.26 33.20
N MET A 777 -9.33 -30.23 33.59
CA MET A 777 -8.16 -29.81 32.84
C MET A 777 -7.07 -30.87 32.93
N ASN A 778 -6.89 -31.52 34.08
CA ASN A 778 -6.02 -32.70 34.21
C ASN A 778 -6.39 -33.80 33.21
N ALA A 779 -7.68 -34.03 32.96
CA ALA A 779 -8.13 -34.98 31.94
C ALA A 779 -7.72 -34.56 30.51
N ILE A 780 -7.91 -33.28 30.16
CA ILE A 780 -7.49 -32.73 28.86
C ILE A 780 -5.97 -32.81 28.70
N GLN A 781 -5.22 -32.38 29.71
CA GLN A 781 -3.75 -32.39 29.75
C GLN A 781 -3.21 -33.81 29.63
N ALA A 782 -3.76 -34.77 30.38
CA ALA A 782 -3.33 -36.17 30.32
C ALA A 782 -3.55 -36.79 28.93
N TYR A 783 -4.61 -36.39 28.21
CA TYR A 783 -4.85 -36.88 26.85
C TYR A 783 -3.91 -36.23 25.83
N LEU A 784 -3.72 -34.92 25.93
CA LEU A 784 -2.79 -34.18 25.07
C LEU A 784 -1.33 -34.67 25.24
N LEU A 785 -0.94 -35.01 26.47
CA LEU A 785 0.40 -35.47 26.81
C LEU A 785 0.62 -36.97 26.65
N ALA A 786 -0.40 -37.74 26.24
CA ALA A 786 -0.36 -39.21 26.21
C ALA A 786 0.79 -39.80 25.36
N GLY A 787 1.36 -39.04 24.43
CA GLY A 787 2.53 -39.41 23.62
C GLY A 787 3.82 -38.63 23.92
N ALA A 788 3.83 -37.73 24.91
CA ALA A 788 4.93 -36.80 25.17
C ALA A 788 5.85 -37.21 26.34
N GLY A 789 5.42 -38.16 27.19
CA GLY A 789 6.19 -38.65 28.32
C GLY A 789 5.31 -39.14 29.48
N PRO A 790 5.90 -39.54 30.61
CA PRO A 790 5.18 -40.07 31.77
C PRO A 790 4.49 -38.99 32.62
N LEU A 791 4.36 -37.76 32.13
CA LEU A 791 3.81 -36.64 32.89
C LEU A 791 2.34 -36.89 33.23
N GLN A 792 2.01 -36.88 34.52
CA GLN A 792 0.65 -37.02 35.03
C GLN A 792 0.27 -35.72 35.73
N PRO A 793 -0.76 -35.01 35.25
CA PRO A 793 -1.31 -33.85 35.95
C PRO A 793 -1.85 -34.23 37.34
N GLU A 794 -1.66 -33.33 38.29
CA GLU A 794 -2.07 -33.50 39.69
C GLU A 794 -3.21 -32.52 40.03
N PRO A 795 -4.10 -32.84 40.98
CA PRO A 795 -5.10 -31.90 41.45
C PRO A 795 -4.45 -30.63 42.02
N LEU A 796 -5.06 -29.46 41.77
CA LEU A 796 -4.52 -28.17 42.22
C LEU A 796 -4.20 -28.12 43.73
N VAL A 797 -5.05 -28.76 44.55
CA VAL A 797 -4.84 -28.92 46.00
C VAL A 797 -3.53 -29.63 46.37
N ALA A 798 -2.99 -30.47 45.51
CA ALA A 798 -1.72 -31.16 45.74
C ALA A 798 -0.51 -30.21 45.68
N PHE A 799 -0.64 -29.02 45.09
CA PHE A 799 0.46 -28.04 45.04
C PHE A 799 0.90 -27.62 46.45
N ALA A 800 -0.04 -27.31 47.34
CA ALA A 800 0.29 -26.94 48.72
C ALA A 800 0.93 -28.12 49.50
N ALA A 801 0.65 -29.37 49.13
CA ALA A 801 1.20 -30.53 49.81
C ALA A 801 2.66 -30.86 49.41
N GLN A 802 3.26 -30.11 48.49
CA GLN A 802 4.60 -30.44 48.00
C GLN A 802 5.68 -30.26 49.07
N PRO A 803 6.64 -31.19 49.17
CA PRO A 803 7.68 -31.10 50.18
C PRO A 803 8.66 -29.96 49.85
N PRO A 804 9.28 -29.33 50.87
CA PRO A 804 10.26 -28.27 50.65
C PRO A 804 11.39 -28.68 49.71
N GLY A 805 11.77 -27.78 48.81
CA GLY A 805 12.85 -28.00 47.85
C GLY A 805 12.53 -29.06 46.79
N SER A 806 11.27 -29.43 46.57
CA SER A 806 10.84 -30.35 45.51
C SER A 806 10.60 -29.67 44.15
N ILE A 807 10.50 -28.34 44.15
CA ILE A 807 10.27 -27.51 42.97
C ILE A 807 11.28 -26.37 42.99
N ASP A 808 11.92 -26.13 41.86
CA ASP A 808 12.91 -25.06 41.68
C ASP A 808 12.29 -23.80 41.08
N ILE A 809 11.38 -23.99 40.11
CA ILE A 809 10.73 -22.91 39.34
C ILE A 809 9.21 -23.09 39.39
N LEU A 810 8.50 -22.05 39.83
CA LEU A 810 7.06 -21.91 39.60
C LEU A 810 6.84 -21.09 38.34
N PHE A 811 6.16 -21.67 37.35
CA PHE A 811 5.75 -21.00 36.12
C PHE A 811 4.27 -20.62 36.16
N ASN A 812 3.96 -19.42 35.66
CA ASN A 812 2.58 -19.01 35.44
C ASN A 812 2.44 -18.19 34.15
N ALA A 813 1.41 -18.49 33.36
CA ALA A 813 1.02 -17.69 32.21
C ALA A 813 -0.50 -17.55 32.11
N ASP A 814 -0.99 -16.32 31.93
CA ASP A 814 -2.41 -15.91 31.87
C ASP A 814 -3.28 -16.20 33.12
N THR A 815 -2.90 -17.10 34.03
CA THR A 815 -3.83 -17.61 35.05
C THR A 815 -3.89 -16.81 36.36
N LEU A 816 -2.76 -16.47 36.99
CA LEU A 816 -2.79 -15.81 38.32
C LEU A 816 -3.60 -14.51 38.33
N PRO A 817 -3.55 -13.65 37.28
CA PRO A 817 -4.39 -12.45 37.23
C PRO A 817 -5.90 -12.72 37.14
N GLY A 818 -6.29 -13.89 36.63
CA GLY A 818 -7.68 -14.31 36.45
C GLY A 818 -8.27 -15.06 37.65
N MET A 819 -7.43 -15.48 38.60
CA MET A 819 -7.86 -16.10 39.85
C MET A 819 -8.45 -15.08 40.83
N GLU A 820 -9.28 -15.55 41.76
CA GLU A 820 -9.66 -14.74 42.91
C GLU A 820 -8.39 -14.36 43.70
N GLN A 821 -8.29 -13.09 44.09
CA GLN A 821 -7.06 -12.51 44.62
C GLN A 821 -6.54 -13.24 45.86
N ALA A 822 -7.42 -13.59 46.81
CA ALA A 822 -7.00 -14.31 48.01
C ALA A 822 -6.49 -15.73 47.68
N ALA A 823 -7.11 -16.42 46.73
CA ALA A 823 -6.64 -17.72 46.24
C ALA A 823 -5.26 -17.61 45.54
N ALA A 824 -5.06 -16.62 44.67
CA ALA A 824 -3.79 -16.40 43.99
C ALA A 824 -2.65 -16.10 44.98
N VAL A 825 -2.92 -15.22 45.97
CA VAL A 825 -1.98 -14.90 47.05
C VAL A 825 -1.68 -16.12 47.92
N ALA A 826 -2.67 -16.98 48.19
CA ALA A 826 -2.47 -18.22 48.93
C ALA A 826 -1.49 -19.16 48.20
N HIS A 827 -1.65 -19.35 46.89
CA HIS A 827 -0.73 -20.16 46.10
C HIS A 827 0.70 -19.61 46.09
N LEU A 828 0.87 -18.29 46.02
CA LEU A 828 2.20 -17.67 46.09
C LEU A 828 2.84 -17.81 47.49
N ARG A 829 2.04 -17.77 48.56
CA ARG A 829 2.51 -18.07 49.92
C ARG A 829 2.89 -19.54 50.08
N ASP A 830 2.13 -20.45 49.48
CA ASP A 830 2.49 -21.87 49.42
C ASP A 830 3.81 -22.07 48.67
N ALA A 831 4.02 -21.39 47.54
CA ALA A 831 5.28 -21.42 46.81
C ALA A 831 6.46 -20.99 47.69
N ALA A 832 6.33 -19.89 48.44
CA ALA A 832 7.35 -19.45 49.40
C ALA A 832 7.60 -20.49 50.50
N ARG A 833 6.54 -21.12 51.03
CA ARG A 833 6.65 -22.17 52.06
C ARG A 833 7.33 -23.44 51.54
N ILE A 834 7.06 -23.83 50.30
CA ILE A 834 7.75 -24.93 49.61
C ILE A 834 9.23 -24.58 49.33
N GLY A 835 9.60 -23.31 49.45
CA GLY A 835 10.96 -22.82 49.20
C GLY A 835 11.28 -22.73 47.71
N ILE A 836 10.28 -22.47 46.87
CA ILE A 836 10.48 -22.32 45.42
C ILE A 836 11.33 -21.07 45.19
N ARG A 837 12.51 -21.25 44.61
CA ARG A 837 13.50 -20.16 44.51
C ARG A 837 13.15 -19.17 43.41
N HIS A 838 12.52 -19.63 42.33
CA HIS A 838 12.24 -18.83 41.14
C HIS A 838 10.74 -18.84 40.81
N VAL A 839 10.16 -17.66 40.65
CA VAL A 839 8.81 -17.51 40.05
C VAL A 839 8.98 -16.83 38.70
N PHE A 840 8.54 -17.49 37.62
CA PHE A 840 8.56 -16.95 36.27
C PHE A 840 7.13 -16.75 35.77
N SER A 841 6.80 -15.50 35.45
CA SER A 841 5.45 -15.06 35.11
C SER A 841 5.41 -14.46 33.70
N ILE A 842 4.41 -14.84 32.89
CA ILE A 842 4.12 -14.23 31.59
C ILE A 842 2.66 -13.78 31.57
N ASN A 843 2.41 -12.50 31.84
CA ASN A 843 1.05 -12.00 32.09
C ASN A 843 0.83 -10.57 31.56
N HIS A 844 -0.43 -10.17 31.44
CA HIS A 844 -0.81 -8.77 31.20
C HIS A 844 -1.00 -8.03 32.52
N GLU A 845 -0.77 -6.72 32.52
CA GLU A 845 -0.98 -5.86 33.69
C GLU A 845 -2.25 -5.01 33.58
N ALA A 846 -2.86 -4.93 32.39
CA ALA A 846 -4.13 -4.27 32.21
C ALA A 846 -5.23 -5.08 32.93
N ALA A 847 -5.64 -4.62 34.11
CA ALA A 847 -6.61 -5.30 34.95
C ALA A 847 -8.06 -5.03 34.49
N ALA A 848 -8.85 -6.08 34.34
CA ALA A 848 -10.32 -5.98 34.31
C ALA A 848 -10.87 -5.93 35.75
N PRO A 849 -12.12 -5.49 35.98
CA PRO A 849 -12.73 -5.53 37.31
C PRO A 849 -12.63 -6.92 37.94
N GLY A 850 -12.02 -7.02 39.13
CA GLY A 850 -11.80 -8.27 39.85
C GLY A 850 -10.50 -9.02 39.51
N GLN A 851 -9.63 -8.46 38.66
CA GLN A 851 -8.30 -9.01 38.36
C GLN A 851 -7.19 -8.17 39.01
N ALA A 852 -6.08 -8.82 39.34
CA ALA A 852 -4.90 -8.15 39.91
C ALA A 852 -3.62 -8.54 39.14
N PRO A 853 -2.74 -7.57 38.81
CA PRO A 853 -1.44 -7.88 38.22
C PRO A 853 -0.59 -8.79 39.12
N VAL A 854 0.21 -9.69 38.53
CA VAL A 854 1.07 -10.62 39.30
C VAL A 854 2.04 -9.89 40.22
N SER A 855 2.53 -8.71 39.82
CA SER A 855 3.38 -7.86 40.66
C SER A 855 2.72 -7.44 41.98
N ASP A 856 1.41 -7.23 41.96
CA ASP A 856 0.64 -6.82 43.14
C ASP A 856 0.32 -8.04 44.02
N LEU A 857 -0.02 -9.16 43.38
CA LEU A 857 -0.22 -10.45 44.06
C LEU A 857 1.05 -10.89 44.80
N LEU A 858 2.22 -10.77 44.19
CA LEU A 858 3.50 -11.09 44.82
C LEU A 858 3.88 -10.11 45.93
N ARG A 859 3.54 -8.82 45.79
CA ARG A 859 3.76 -7.82 46.84
C ARG A 859 2.91 -8.12 48.09
N GLU A 860 1.67 -8.55 47.88
CA GLU A 860 0.77 -8.93 48.97
C GLU A 860 1.12 -10.30 49.59
N ALA A 861 1.52 -11.27 48.77
CA ALA A 861 1.99 -12.56 49.25
C ALA A 861 3.26 -12.40 50.10
N GLY A 862 4.16 -11.50 49.69
CA GLY A 862 5.46 -11.29 50.31
C GLY A 862 6.45 -12.42 49.98
N GLY A 863 7.71 -12.26 50.41
CA GLY A 863 8.74 -13.30 50.30
C GLY A 863 9.47 -13.36 48.96
N TYR A 864 9.03 -12.62 47.92
CA TYR A 864 9.73 -12.57 46.64
C TYR A 864 10.12 -11.15 46.25
N ARG A 865 11.29 -11.01 45.62
CA ARG A 865 11.76 -9.76 45.00
C ARG A 865 11.86 -9.91 43.49
N LEU A 866 11.53 -8.86 42.75
CA LEU A 866 11.71 -8.82 41.30
C LEU A 866 13.21 -8.88 40.96
N ALA A 867 13.57 -9.78 40.05
CA ALA A 867 14.93 -9.97 39.56
C ALA A 867 15.13 -9.45 38.15
N ALA A 868 14.16 -9.66 37.25
CA ALA A 868 14.18 -9.15 35.89
C ALA A 868 12.77 -8.90 35.36
N ARG A 869 12.62 -7.92 34.45
CA ARG A 869 11.35 -7.54 33.82
C ARG A 869 11.54 -7.09 32.38
N HIS A 870 10.83 -7.73 31.44
CA HIS A 870 11.01 -7.57 30.00
C HIS A 870 9.65 -7.58 29.29
N ARG A 871 9.53 -6.93 28.13
CA ARG A 871 8.34 -7.07 27.28
C ARG A 871 8.30 -8.45 26.65
N HIS A 872 7.11 -9.02 26.50
CA HIS A 872 6.95 -10.32 25.84
C HIS A 872 7.06 -10.18 24.31
N TRP A 873 7.87 -11.01 23.67
CA TRP A 873 8.16 -10.94 22.24
C TRP A 873 6.93 -11.14 21.34
N LEU A 874 6.08 -12.12 21.65
CA LEU A 874 4.97 -12.54 20.78
C LEU A 874 3.62 -11.86 21.11
N ARG A 875 3.55 -11.04 22.17
CA ARG A 875 2.27 -10.52 22.68
C ARG A 875 2.42 -9.08 23.14
N ALA A 876 1.89 -8.15 22.33
CA ALA A 876 1.75 -6.77 22.74
C ALA A 876 0.93 -6.65 24.04
N GLY A 877 1.40 -5.84 24.98
CA GLY A 877 0.75 -5.62 26.29
C GLY A 877 1.01 -6.70 27.35
N TYR A 878 1.90 -7.66 27.07
CA TYR A 878 2.35 -8.68 28.03
C TYR A 878 3.78 -8.41 28.52
N VAL A 879 4.04 -8.83 29.75
CA VAL A 879 5.34 -8.73 30.42
C VAL A 879 5.82 -10.11 30.87
N GLU A 880 7.12 -10.33 30.76
CA GLU A 880 7.83 -11.43 31.37
C GLU A 880 8.51 -10.93 32.65
N GLU A 881 8.23 -11.59 33.76
CA GLU A 881 8.77 -11.21 35.06
C GLU A 881 9.38 -12.42 35.76
N HIS A 882 10.59 -12.23 36.26
CA HIS A 882 11.29 -13.22 37.06
C HIS A 882 11.47 -12.70 38.48
N TYR A 883 11.04 -13.48 39.45
CA TYR A 883 11.16 -13.18 40.86
C TYR A 883 11.99 -14.22 41.61
N LEU A 884 12.67 -13.77 42.65
CA LEU A 884 13.53 -14.58 43.51
C LEU A 884 13.02 -14.55 44.95
N LEU A 885 13.00 -15.71 45.59
CA LEU A 885 12.71 -15.84 47.02
C LEU A 885 13.75 -15.04 47.84
N VAL A 886 13.29 -14.30 48.85
CA VAL A 886 14.07 -13.40 49.71
C VAL A 886 14.51 -14.08 51.00
#